data_AF-A0A6P4E615-F1
#
_entry.id   AF-A0A6P4E615-F1
#
_cell.length_a   1.000
_cell.length_b   1.000
_cell.length_c   1.000
_cell.angle_alpha   90.00
_cell.angle_beta   90.00
_cell.angle_gamma   90.00
#
_symmetry.space_group_name_H-M   'P 1'
#
loop_
_entity.id
_entity.type
_entity.pdbx_description
1 polymer ?
#
loop_
_entity_poly.entity_id
_entity_poly.type
_entity_poly.pdbx_seq_one_letter_code
_entity_poly.pdbx_strand_id
1 'polypeptide(L)'
;MQDVLEHKTQLVGQVANLKQLQADRLVEHELASARQQKQLDELGQAASVAKELQEQLQQRVEQQAAELKRSVMELAEMQELLDKRGHDNAELIERVRLAEAERDRLVKDLEESRQVKEKKTSESSSNSSSTGKHSEDEFIVVRQADATGSGSASGSDPDPDAEVTAPPSKEKLRDRLVSLESQISELTLTNTQMQDAQLEKQLAINLMGEQLAELEKRLRLSEAEKEQLQLDLQLRLQQLTVQNQELKLHAEAEQEGHAQDLEEQLGALREENQRLRQELDTSIAQAKFRQAIAEEKQEITDLDETDTEYGAGTYELDKLRALLQAEVENRLGSSYPQQKLERAWSALTERWHRLDIAEQRLVDVQNQQLISEHEKKTLEADISQYILQCDELMKNNELLLNELDKFKRNKLETIEEHHEETIMQLEAQLEEARQHLELSLSSQRQMESKLKSNLENTSHESELLTKMEQKVQEQFELQEQMTSVKKELIEKTKLLARNEEQLTKLQQQNQADQEKLLELSQLRETLLQKEQDLQSLEEQLTSAKQEMEEKSMQSKVNQDQHKIQLAKAQNQLQADQEKLRELLQLQDKLEQQKELMEVDQNQQLTTIKKELAETNNQLDECQEKLIAREAQLAEIQQQLQEISEEKTQLQEQLQNKEQESGTDPEHANQIQELRDQLLAQNQEIEKYQAELGKLQEAVQAYEEQLATKEEQLQAKESQLLAMEEQLQSHQAADQSQHLQQTIEGLGKEKNELIKAIQQKHQENTQYYAEIQRLQPFEQQLKDLAKEREKLQDQVGFLKEKSDILTTNLLTEQTNQRLLQQQQSESQEQQASVQRDLERLRAHLLEVEELHTQESVELQRDLEESRSRQAVLEQQVSKSSTAYTSASIRANQQAETLQAQFALLQQQRDELLAKLGQYEDRELKQQAALTNLQCALEQFQNDKDHDIEMATQRIRREMQAQLDRQGQLQLEMGGLQQQLAEANQGLRAAARLSDQLEAGQQTIAVLRDEVESLKEANVQLEQSLSSSESSQTDKIDKSLIKSLLIGYVVSGHAGDKQQVLRMISSVLDFNAQESDKVGLNKQQGSWLGAILGGGSNAAAGAGPGSSRGNDNLVQAFVQFLEQESQPQAQVQSRPTLLSMTGQMEAATSSTASTSSSTLPLSTNAQVASAVTASFEPAAPGTPPAGGSPQSLAMGSNEFAPTRNSSSILKDILSDS
;
A
#
# COMPACT_ATOMS: atom_id res chain seq x y z
N MET A 1 96.54 -19.59 -37.17
CA MET A 1 95.99 -20.62 -36.26
C MET A 1 95.05 -20.00 -35.23
N GLN A 2 95.43 -18.88 -34.61
CA GLN A 2 94.60 -18.14 -33.65
C GLN A 2 93.27 -17.67 -34.29
N ASP A 3 93.32 -17.05 -35.47
CA ASP A 3 92.12 -16.63 -36.21
C ASP A 3 91.17 -17.79 -36.56
N VAL A 4 91.71 -18.99 -36.81
CA VAL A 4 90.93 -20.19 -37.11
C VAL A 4 90.23 -20.71 -35.85
N LEU A 5 90.87 -20.57 -34.68
CA LEU A 5 90.27 -20.92 -33.40
C LEU A 5 89.19 -19.91 -33.00
N GLU A 6 89.42 -18.61 -33.24
CA GLU A 6 88.40 -17.57 -33.03
C GLU A 6 87.18 -17.78 -33.92
N HIS A 7 87.38 -18.02 -35.23
CA HIS A 7 86.28 -18.34 -36.14
C HIS A 7 85.56 -19.63 -35.76
N LYS A 8 86.28 -20.68 -35.31
CA LYS A 8 85.66 -21.91 -34.80
C LYS A 8 84.80 -21.64 -33.57
N THR A 9 85.25 -20.78 -32.66
CA THR A 9 84.53 -20.45 -31.42
C THR A 9 83.29 -19.62 -31.73
N GLN A 10 83.39 -18.67 -32.67
CA GLN A 10 82.24 -17.91 -33.19
C GLN A 10 81.22 -18.82 -33.89
N LEU A 11 81.66 -19.76 -34.73
CA LEU A 11 80.78 -20.74 -35.38
C LEU A 11 80.11 -21.67 -34.38
N VAL A 12 80.84 -22.12 -33.35
CA VAL A 12 80.26 -22.93 -32.26
C VAL A 12 79.20 -22.14 -31.49
N GLY A 13 79.46 -20.85 -31.21
CA GLY A 13 78.49 -19.94 -30.60
C GLY A 13 77.24 -19.73 -31.48
N GLN A 14 77.42 -19.52 -32.79
CA GLN A 14 76.30 -19.38 -33.72
C GLN A 14 75.48 -20.68 -33.84
N VAL A 15 76.14 -21.85 -33.86
CA VAL A 15 75.45 -23.16 -33.87
C VAL A 15 74.71 -23.40 -32.56
N ALA A 16 75.28 -22.99 -31.41
CA ALA A 16 74.59 -23.08 -30.12
C ALA A 16 73.35 -22.18 -30.09
N ASN A 17 73.45 -20.93 -30.57
CA ASN A 17 72.32 -20.02 -30.65
C ASN A 17 71.23 -20.53 -31.61
N LEU A 18 71.60 -21.11 -32.75
CA LEU A 18 70.62 -21.71 -33.68
C LEU A 18 69.92 -22.94 -33.07
N LYS A 19 70.64 -23.76 -32.31
CA LYS A 19 70.05 -24.90 -31.59
C LYS A 19 69.10 -24.44 -30.49
N GLN A 20 69.46 -23.38 -29.76
CA GLN A 20 68.60 -22.81 -28.74
C GLN A 20 67.33 -22.22 -29.34
N LEU A 21 67.46 -21.45 -30.43
CA LEU A 21 66.32 -20.87 -31.14
C LEU A 21 65.41 -21.95 -31.77
N GLN A 22 65.98 -23.08 -32.22
CA GLN A 22 65.22 -24.23 -32.67
C GLN A 22 64.48 -24.93 -31.52
N ALA A 23 65.10 -25.05 -30.34
CA ALA A 23 64.47 -25.59 -29.15
C ALA A 23 63.33 -24.70 -28.67
N ASP A 24 63.53 -23.38 -28.63
CA ASP A 24 62.50 -22.42 -28.23
C ASP A 24 61.29 -22.47 -29.17
N ARG A 25 61.51 -22.56 -30.49
CA ARG A 25 60.43 -22.74 -31.48
C ARG A 25 59.68 -24.07 -31.32
N LEU A 26 60.36 -25.15 -30.93
CA LEU A 26 59.71 -26.43 -30.66
C LEU A 26 58.84 -26.35 -29.41
N VAL A 27 59.35 -25.72 -28.35
CA VAL A 27 58.58 -25.49 -27.11
C VAL A 27 57.37 -24.59 -27.37
N GLU A 28 57.52 -23.53 -28.16
CA GLU A 28 56.40 -22.67 -28.57
C GLU A 28 55.36 -23.44 -29.39
N HIS A 29 55.80 -24.31 -30.31
CA HIS A 29 54.91 -25.15 -31.11
C HIS A 29 54.19 -26.19 -30.23
N GLU A 30 54.88 -26.84 -29.29
CA GLU A 30 54.29 -27.78 -28.34
C GLU A 30 53.28 -27.10 -27.42
N LEU A 31 53.59 -25.90 -26.92
CA LEU A 31 52.66 -25.09 -26.14
C LEU A 31 51.44 -24.65 -26.96
N ALA A 32 51.63 -24.26 -28.22
CA ALA A 32 50.53 -23.92 -29.12
C ALA A 32 49.64 -25.14 -29.41
N SER A 33 50.25 -26.31 -29.64
CA SER A 33 49.54 -27.58 -29.84
C SER A 33 48.78 -27.99 -28.57
N ALA A 34 49.38 -27.85 -27.38
CA ALA A 34 48.71 -28.14 -26.11
C ALA A 34 47.54 -27.19 -25.83
N ARG A 35 47.67 -25.91 -26.19
CA ARG A 35 46.55 -24.94 -26.11
C ARG A 35 45.42 -25.30 -27.06
N GLN A 36 45.73 -25.70 -28.30
CA GLN A 36 44.72 -26.15 -29.26
C GLN A 36 44.03 -27.45 -28.81
N GLN A 37 44.78 -28.41 -28.26
CA GLN A 37 44.24 -29.63 -27.68
C GLN A 37 43.28 -29.32 -26.54
N LYS A 38 43.67 -28.42 -25.63
CA LYS A 38 42.84 -27.99 -24.51
C LYS A 38 41.55 -27.30 -24.98
N GLN A 39 41.63 -26.46 -26.01
CA GLN A 39 40.45 -25.83 -26.61
C GLN A 39 39.50 -26.85 -27.25
N LEU A 40 40.02 -27.90 -27.89
CA LEU A 40 39.20 -28.98 -28.44
C LEU A 40 38.52 -29.80 -27.33
N ASP A 41 39.22 -30.05 -26.22
CA ASP A 41 38.65 -30.75 -25.06
C ASP A 41 37.57 -29.90 -24.37
N GLU A 42 37.80 -28.59 -24.20
CA GLU A 42 36.82 -27.64 -23.67
C GLU A 42 35.57 -27.53 -24.56
N LEU A 43 35.75 -27.51 -25.89
CA LEU A 43 34.63 -27.56 -26.85
C LEU A 43 33.90 -28.91 -26.81
N GLY A 44 34.62 -30.02 -26.63
CA GLY A 44 34.04 -31.36 -26.45
C GLY A 44 33.18 -31.48 -25.19
N GLN A 45 33.66 -30.92 -24.07
CA GLN A 45 32.91 -30.85 -22.82
C GLN A 45 31.69 -29.92 -22.92
N ALA A 46 31.83 -28.77 -23.58
CA ALA A 46 30.70 -27.89 -23.83
C ALA A 46 29.63 -28.57 -24.70
N ALA A 47 30.05 -29.33 -25.71
CA ALA A 47 29.15 -30.10 -26.56
C ALA A 47 28.45 -31.25 -25.81
N SER A 48 29.14 -31.94 -24.88
CA SER A 48 28.51 -32.99 -24.07
C SER A 48 27.49 -32.41 -23.09
N VAL A 49 27.83 -31.29 -22.42
CA VAL A 49 26.89 -30.59 -21.52
C VAL A 49 25.69 -30.05 -22.30
N ALA A 50 25.89 -29.50 -23.49
CA ALA A 50 24.79 -29.05 -24.35
C ALA A 50 23.89 -30.22 -24.77
N LYS A 51 24.46 -31.39 -25.06
CA LYS A 51 23.70 -32.61 -25.39
C LYS A 51 22.91 -33.14 -24.20
N GLU A 52 23.50 -33.14 -23.00
CA GLU A 52 22.79 -33.52 -21.77
C GLU A 52 21.64 -32.56 -21.46
N LEU A 53 21.85 -31.26 -21.61
CA LEU A 53 20.79 -30.25 -21.48
C LEU A 53 19.68 -30.44 -22.53
N GLN A 54 20.04 -30.77 -23.77
CA GLN A 54 19.08 -31.08 -24.83
C GLN A 54 18.26 -32.33 -24.50
N GLU A 55 18.89 -33.39 -23.98
CA GLU A 55 18.20 -34.62 -23.55
C GLU A 55 17.27 -34.36 -22.36
N GLN A 56 17.69 -33.55 -21.38
CA GLN A 56 16.85 -33.13 -20.25
C GLN A 56 15.66 -32.27 -20.68
N LEU A 57 15.86 -31.34 -21.61
CA LEU A 57 14.78 -30.55 -22.20
C LEU A 57 13.80 -31.44 -22.97
N GLN A 58 14.32 -32.42 -23.72
CA GLN A 58 13.49 -33.36 -24.46
C GLN A 58 12.66 -34.25 -23.52
N GLN A 59 13.25 -34.73 -22.41
CA GLN A 59 12.50 -35.45 -21.37
C GLN A 59 11.42 -34.59 -20.73
N ARG A 60 11.68 -33.31 -20.43
CA ARG A 60 10.66 -32.39 -19.90
C ARG A 60 9.53 -32.15 -20.89
N VAL A 61 9.85 -32.00 -22.18
CA VAL A 61 8.83 -31.84 -23.23
C VAL A 61 8.00 -33.11 -23.38
N GLU A 62 8.61 -34.29 -23.30
CA GLU A 62 7.89 -35.58 -23.33
C GLU A 62 6.98 -35.77 -22.11
N GLN A 63 7.44 -35.37 -20.91
CA GLN A 63 6.63 -35.38 -19.69
C GLN A 63 5.43 -34.44 -19.81
N GLN A 64 5.64 -33.19 -20.24
CA GLN A 64 4.56 -32.23 -20.46
C GLN A 64 3.58 -32.70 -21.55
N ALA A 65 4.07 -33.35 -22.60
CA ALA A 65 3.23 -33.94 -23.64
C ALA A 65 2.41 -35.13 -23.10
N ALA A 66 2.95 -35.93 -22.18
CA ALA A 66 2.22 -37.02 -21.54
C ALA A 66 1.15 -36.50 -20.57
N GLU A 67 1.46 -35.47 -19.79
CA GLU A 67 0.49 -34.79 -18.92
C GLU A 67 -0.64 -34.14 -19.72
N LEU A 68 -0.32 -33.48 -20.85
CA LEU A 68 -1.33 -32.94 -21.77
C LEU A 68 -2.20 -34.04 -22.39
N LYS A 69 -1.62 -35.19 -22.77
CA LYS A 69 -2.42 -36.32 -23.25
C LYS A 69 -3.36 -36.85 -22.17
N ARG A 70 -2.90 -36.92 -20.92
CA ARG A 70 -3.70 -37.35 -19.80
C ARG A 70 -4.85 -36.40 -19.52
N SER A 71 -4.59 -35.09 -19.49
CA SER A 71 -5.65 -34.10 -19.28
C SER A 71 -6.66 -34.06 -20.43
N VAL A 72 -6.21 -34.27 -21.68
CA VAL A 72 -7.11 -34.41 -22.84
C VAL A 72 -7.97 -35.67 -22.74
N MET A 73 -7.43 -36.80 -22.24
CA MET A 73 -8.22 -38.01 -22.00
C MET A 73 -9.24 -37.80 -20.88
N GLU A 74 -8.86 -37.18 -19.77
CA GLU A 74 -9.77 -36.85 -18.67
C GLU A 74 -10.89 -35.90 -19.12
N LEU A 75 -10.57 -34.91 -19.98
CA LEU A 75 -11.58 -34.04 -20.60
C LEU A 75 -12.50 -34.80 -21.56
N ALA A 76 -11.98 -35.77 -22.32
CA ALA A 76 -12.79 -36.62 -23.20
C ALA A 76 -13.74 -37.53 -22.41
N GLU A 77 -13.28 -38.11 -21.30
CA GLU A 77 -14.12 -38.90 -20.39
C GLU A 77 -15.21 -38.03 -19.75
N MET A 78 -14.88 -36.81 -19.33
CA MET A 78 -15.85 -35.84 -18.82
C MET A 78 -16.88 -35.43 -19.88
N GLN A 79 -16.45 -35.25 -21.14
CA GLN A 79 -17.36 -34.99 -22.26
C GLN A 79 -18.29 -36.19 -22.51
N GLU A 80 -17.79 -37.42 -22.46
CA GLU A 80 -18.61 -38.63 -22.62
C GLU A 80 -19.64 -38.77 -21.49
N LEU A 81 -19.29 -38.40 -20.26
CA LEU A 81 -20.23 -38.36 -19.13
C LEU A 81 -21.29 -37.27 -19.27
N LEU A 82 -20.92 -36.11 -19.83
CA LEU A 82 -21.88 -35.03 -20.15
C LEU A 82 -22.81 -35.44 -21.27
N ASP A 83 -22.30 -36.11 -22.31
CA ASP A 83 -23.11 -36.63 -23.40
C ASP A 83 -24.06 -37.72 -22.91
N LYS A 84 -23.61 -38.66 -22.06
CA LYS A 84 -24.48 -39.67 -21.42
C LYS A 84 -25.59 -39.01 -20.60
N ARG A 85 -25.26 -38.02 -19.77
CA ARG A 85 -26.26 -37.25 -19.02
C ARG A 85 -27.22 -36.49 -19.93
N GLY A 86 -26.73 -35.99 -21.07
CA GLY A 86 -27.54 -35.37 -22.11
C GLY A 86 -28.53 -36.35 -22.74
N HIS A 87 -28.09 -37.58 -23.02
CA HIS A 87 -28.96 -38.66 -23.52
C HIS A 87 -29.98 -39.08 -22.46
N ASP A 88 -29.58 -39.28 -21.21
CA ASP A 88 -30.48 -39.64 -20.11
C ASP A 88 -31.55 -38.55 -19.89
N ASN A 89 -31.15 -37.27 -19.96
CA ASN A 89 -32.08 -36.15 -19.90
C ASN A 89 -33.00 -36.10 -21.13
N ALA A 90 -32.51 -36.40 -22.32
CA ALA A 90 -33.33 -36.47 -23.52
C ALA A 90 -34.34 -37.62 -23.44
N GLU A 91 -33.94 -38.80 -22.93
CA GLU A 91 -34.84 -39.93 -22.67
C GLU A 91 -35.87 -39.57 -21.59
N LEU A 92 -35.47 -38.86 -20.54
CA LEU A 92 -36.39 -38.35 -19.52
C LEU A 92 -37.40 -37.37 -20.12
N ILE A 93 -36.96 -36.44 -20.95
CA ILE A 93 -37.84 -35.51 -21.67
C ILE A 93 -38.79 -36.26 -22.60
N GLU A 94 -38.32 -37.30 -23.30
CA GLU A 94 -39.17 -38.12 -24.17
C GLU A 94 -40.17 -38.94 -23.35
N ARG A 95 -39.77 -39.52 -22.21
CA ARG A 95 -40.67 -40.21 -21.27
C ARG A 95 -41.71 -39.26 -20.68
N VAL A 96 -41.32 -38.04 -20.30
CA VAL A 96 -42.25 -37.01 -19.82
C VAL A 96 -43.20 -36.61 -20.93
N ARG A 97 -42.72 -36.41 -22.16
CA ARG A 97 -43.57 -36.08 -23.31
C ARG A 97 -44.54 -37.22 -23.65
N LEU A 98 -44.11 -38.47 -23.56
CA LEU A 98 -44.98 -39.64 -23.73
C LEU A 98 -46.01 -39.72 -22.61
N ALA A 99 -45.61 -39.48 -21.35
CA ALA A 99 -46.53 -39.43 -20.22
C ALA A 99 -47.53 -38.26 -20.32
N GLU A 100 -47.12 -37.10 -20.83
CA GLU A 100 -47.99 -35.97 -21.12
C GLU A 100 -48.95 -36.29 -22.27
N ALA A 101 -48.48 -36.96 -23.32
CA ALA A 101 -49.34 -37.42 -24.42
C ALA A 101 -50.36 -38.47 -23.95
N GLU A 102 -49.96 -39.38 -23.06
CA GLU A 102 -50.86 -40.33 -22.41
C GLU A 102 -51.83 -39.61 -21.46
N ARG A 103 -51.38 -38.63 -20.69
CA ARG A 103 -52.23 -37.78 -19.85
C ARG A 103 -53.26 -37.03 -20.70
N ASP A 104 -52.85 -36.42 -21.80
CA ASP A 104 -53.75 -35.72 -22.71
C ASP A 104 -54.73 -36.69 -23.37
N ARG A 105 -54.29 -37.91 -23.71
CA ARG A 105 -55.19 -38.96 -24.19
C ARG A 105 -56.21 -39.39 -23.13
N LEU A 106 -55.77 -39.60 -21.89
CA LEU A 106 -56.64 -39.95 -20.77
C LEU A 106 -57.59 -38.81 -20.39
N VAL A 107 -57.15 -37.55 -20.47
CA VAL A 107 -58.00 -36.36 -20.31
C VAL A 107 -59.02 -36.32 -21.42
N LYS A 108 -58.64 -36.62 -22.66
CA LYS A 108 -59.58 -36.69 -23.80
C LYS A 108 -60.57 -37.83 -23.63
N ASP A 109 -60.15 -39.00 -23.18
CA ASP A 109 -61.03 -40.14 -22.87
C ASP A 109 -61.94 -39.84 -21.66
N LEU A 110 -61.47 -39.05 -20.68
CA LEU A 110 -62.26 -38.55 -19.55
C LEU A 110 -63.23 -37.47 -19.98
N GLU A 111 -62.86 -36.56 -20.88
CA GLU A 111 -63.75 -35.57 -21.47
C GLU A 111 -64.77 -36.23 -22.38
N GLU A 112 -64.41 -37.26 -23.15
CA GLU A 112 -65.35 -38.08 -23.90
C GLU A 112 -66.28 -38.85 -22.95
N SER A 113 -65.77 -39.42 -21.85
CA SER A 113 -66.57 -40.08 -20.82
C SER A 113 -67.44 -39.08 -20.04
N ARG A 114 -66.98 -37.85 -19.83
CA ARG A 114 -67.72 -36.75 -19.21
C ARG A 114 -68.77 -36.22 -20.17
N GLN A 115 -68.47 -36.07 -21.46
CA GLN A 115 -69.45 -35.75 -22.50
C GLN A 115 -70.46 -36.88 -22.68
N VAL A 116 -70.09 -38.15 -22.49
CA VAL A 116 -71.01 -39.29 -22.46
C VAL A 116 -71.85 -39.31 -21.17
N LYS A 117 -71.32 -38.83 -20.03
CA LYS A 117 -72.06 -38.65 -18.77
C LYS A 117 -72.96 -37.40 -18.78
N GLU A 118 -72.51 -36.27 -19.29
CA GLU A 118 -73.29 -35.03 -19.51
C GLU A 118 -74.35 -35.24 -20.61
N LYS A 119 -74.05 -36.01 -21.68
CA LYS A 119 -75.07 -36.46 -22.65
C LYS A 119 -76.07 -37.47 -22.08
N LYS A 120 -75.80 -38.10 -20.93
CA LYS A 120 -76.76 -38.96 -20.23
C LYS A 120 -77.54 -38.26 -19.10
N THR A 121 -77.24 -36.99 -18.82
CA THR A 121 -77.98 -36.15 -17.86
C THR A 121 -78.61 -34.90 -18.48
N SER A 122 -78.57 -34.76 -19.81
CA SER A 122 -79.19 -33.65 -20.54
C SER A 122 -79.55 -34.06 -21.97
N GLU A 123 -80.62 -34.84 -22.14
CA GLU A 123 -81.31 -34.92 -23.43
C GLU A 123 -82.14 -33.65 -23.63
N SER A 124 -81.66 -32.72 -24.47
CA SER A 124 -82.50 -31.85 -25.32
C SER A 124 -81.64 -30.94 -26.21
N SER A 125 -81.99 -30.94 -27.50
CA SER A 125 -81.67 -29.94 -28.54
C SER A 125 -80.42 -30.15 -29.41
N SER A 126 -80.71 -30.51 -30.67
CA SER A 126 -80.11 -30.04 -31.94
C SER A 126 -78.62 -30.27 -32.20
N ASN A 127 -78.24 -31.26 -33.02
CA ASN A 127 -78.23 -31.29 -34.51
C ASN A 127 -76.93 -30.76 -35.15
N SER A 128 -76.29 -31.66 -35.91
CA SER A 128 -75.60 -31.42 -37.20
C SER A 128 -74.21 -30.74 -37.16
N SER A 129 -73.12 -31.50 -37.28
CA SER A 129 -72.43 -31.87 -38.56
C SER A 129 -71.77 -30.66 -39.25
N SER A 130 -70.44 -30.46 -39.14
CA SER A 130 -69.36 -31.11 -39.91
C SER A 130 -68.96 -30.34 -41.18
N THR A 131 -67.66 -30.01 -41.26
CA THR A 131 -66.79 -29.93 -42.46
C THR A 131 -67.13 -28.86 -43.52
N GLY A 132 -66.24 -28.08 -44.12
CA GLY A 132 -64.78 -28.07 -44.23
C GLY A 132 -64.36 -27.46 -45.60
N LYS A 133 -63.08 -27.06 -45.74
CA LYS A 133 -62.28 -26.88 -46.99
C LYS A 133 -62.46 -25.56 -47.80
N HIS A 134 -61.37 -24.80 -48.01
CA HIS A 134 -60.46 -24.70 -49.21
C HIS A 134 -61.20 -24.18 -50.47
N SER A 135 -60.78 -23.11 -51.15
CA SER A 135 -59.65 -22.95 -52.11
C SER A 135 -59.40 -21.43 -52.33
N GLU A 136 -58.36 -20.90 -52.98
CA GLU A 136 -57.91 -21.19 -54.35
C GLU A 136 -56.56 -20.50 -54.69
N ASP A 137 -55.71 -21.25 -55.39
CA ASP A 137 -54.46 -20.87 -56.06
C ASP A 137 -54.73 -20.20 -57.42
N GLU A 138 -53.78 -19.41 -57.92
CA GLU A 138 -53.42 -19.45 -59.35
C GLU A 138 -51.92 -19.11 -59.57
N PHE A 139 -51.30 -19.90 -60.44
CA PHE A 139 -49.88 -20.16 -60.67
C PHE A 139 -49.66 -19.85 -62.19
N ILE A 140 -48.53 -19.32 -62.73
CA ILE A 140 -47.40 -20.08 -63.32
C ILE A 140 -46.47 -19.13 -64.16
N VAL A 141 -45.20 -19.04 -63.76
CA VAL A 141 -43.90 -19.29 -64.50
C VAL A 141 -43.39 -18.42 -65.70
N VAL A 142 -42.30 -17.69 -65.40
CA VAL A 142 -40.92 -17.60 -66.00
C VAL A 142 -40.70 -17.41 -67.53
N ARG A 143 -39.95 -16.34 -67.92
CA ARG A 143 -38.61 -16.39 -68.56
C ARG A 143 -37.94 -15.01 -68.83
N GLN A 144 -36.65 -14.99 -68.50
CA GLN A 144 -35.46 -14.16 -68.82
C GLN A 144 -35.45 -13.03 -69.88
N ALA A 145 -34.74 -11.95 -69.47
CA ALA A 145 -33.65 -11.20 -70.13
C ALA A 145 -33.88 -10.54 -71.51
N ASP A 146 -33.76 -9.21 -71.60
CA ASP A 146 -32.53 -8.52 -72.04
C ASP A 146 -32.72 -6.99 -72.15
N ALA A 147 -31.61 -6.28 -72.04
CA ALA A 147 -31.46 -4.83 -72.10
C ALA A 147 -31.77 -4.23 -73.48
N THR A 148 -32.25 -2.99 -73.55
CA THR A 148 -31.53 -1.79 -74.07
C THR A 148 -32.47 -0.60 -74.25
N GLY A 149 -31.89 0.60 -74.15
CA GLY A 149 -32.58 1.89 -74.11
C GLY A 149 -33.10 2.43 -75.45
N SER A 150 -33.56 3.68 -75.36
CA SER A 150 -34.05 4.56 -76.44
C SER A 150 -35.47 4.23 -76.92
N GLY A 151 -36.41 5.15 -77.04
CA GLY A 151 -36.43 6.60 -76.90
C GLY A 151 -37.87 6.99 -77.27
N SER A 152 -38.46 7.95 -76.55
CA SER A 152 -39.82 8.39 -76.81
C SER A 152 -39.77 9.82 -77.33
N ALA A 153 -40.12 10.00 -78.61
CA ALA A 153 -40.50 11.30 -79.14
C ALA A 153 -41.58 11.12 -80.20
N SER A 154 -42.73 11.68 -79.85
CA SER A 154 -43.92 11.95 -80.64
C SER A 154 -43.62 12.71 -81.94
N GLY A 155 -44.50 12.60 -82.93
CA GLY A 155 -44.64 13.62 -83.96
C GLY A 155 -45.11 13.11 -85.31
N SER A 156 -46.42 13.20 -85.54
CA SER A 156 -47.08 13.04 -86.83
C SER A 156 -46.85 14.23 -87.76
N ASP A 157 -46.40 13.95 -88.99
CA ASP A 157 -46.47 14.80 -90.19
C ASP A 157 -47.94 14.99 -90.66
N PRO A 158 -48.27 16.10 -91.34
CA PRO A 158 -48.33 16.01 -92.82
C PRO A 158 -47.94 17.29 -93.61
N ASP A 159 -47.42 16.98 -94.81
CA ASP A 159 -47.15 17.76 -96.04
C ASP A 159 -48.46 18.23 -96.76
N PRO A 160 -48.47 18.94 -97.91
CA PRO A 160 -47.99 20.30 -98.21
C PRO A 160 -49.06 21.20 -98.95
N ASP A 161 -48.63 22.41 -99.32
CA ASP A 161 -49.32 23.52 -100.01
C ASP A 161 -50.18 23.24 -101.27
N ALA A 162 -51.21 24.09 -101.47
CA ALA A 162 -51.73 24.69 -102.71
C ALA A 162 -53.04 25.48 -102.37
N GLU A 163 -53.37 26.73 -102.74
CA GLU A 163 -52.97 27.66 -103.80
C GLU A 163 -53.53 29.08 -103.44
N VAL A 164 -52.79 30.15 -103.79
CA VAL A 164 -53.28 31.43 -104.38
C VAL A 164 -54.24 32.29 -103.52
N THR A 165 -53.89 33.45 -102.93
CA THR A 165 -53.50 34.73 -103.58
C THR A 165 -53.25 35.83 -102.52
N ALA A 166 -52.32 36.76 -102.82
CA ALA A 166 -52.06 38.08 -102.21
C ALA A 166 -51.10 38.17 -100.98
N PRO A 167 -50.18 39.17 -100.94
CA PRO A 167 -49.06 39.21 -100.01
C PRO A 167 -49.47 39.64 -98.59
N PRO A 168 -48.85 39.07 -97.52
CA PRO A 168 -49.17 39.45 -96.16
C PRO A 168 -48.61 40.84 -95.83
N SER A 169 -49.42 41.67 -95.20
CA SER A 169 -49.08 43.02 -94.76
C SER A 169 -47.89 43.03 -93.78
N LYS A 170 -47.19 44.17 -93.72
CA LYS A 170 -45.99 44.46 -92.90
C LYS A 170 -46.11 44.09 -91.41
N GLU A 171 -47.33 43.98 -90.88
CA GLU A 171 -47.62 43.50 -89.54
C GLU A 171 -47.26 42.03 -89.33
N LYS A 172 -47.61 41.12 -90.25
CA LYS A 172 -47.35 39.69 -90.07
C LYS A 172 -45.85 39.35 -90.01
N LEU A 173 -45.01 40.13 -90.69
CA LEU A 173 -43.55 40.00 -90.58
C LEU A 173 -43.01 40.55 -89.26
N ARG A 174 -43.62 41.60 -88.71
CA ARG A 174 -43.28 42.12 -87.38
C ARG A 174 -43.73 41.15 -86.29
N ASP A 175 -44.92 40.59 -86.39
CA ASP A 175 -45.42 39.59 -85.44
C ASP A 175 -44.55 38.32 -85.47
N ARG A 176 -44.09 37.91 -86.65
CA ARG A 176 -43.16 36.78 -86.79
C ARG A 176 -41.78 37.10 -86.24
N LEU A 177 -41.29 38.34 -86.38
CA LEU A 177 -40.03 38.78 -85.79
C LEU A 177 -40.13 38.85 -84.25
N VAL A 178 -41.21 39.41 -83.72
CA VAL A 178 -41.49 39.44 -82.28
C VAL A 178 -41.66 38.02 -81.72
N SER A 179 -42.31 37.12 -82.45
CA SER A 179 -42.43 35.71 -82.09
C SER A 179 -41.07 34.99 -82.10
N LEU A 180 -40.19 35.30 -83.05
CA LEU A 180 -38.83 34.76 -83.09
C LEU A 180 -37.95 35.35 -81.99
N GLU A 181 -38.06 36.65 -81.69
CA GLU A 181 -37.38 37.30 -80.56
C GLU A 181 -37.85 36.72 -79.23
N SER A 182 -39.16 36.45 -79.09
CA SER A 182 -39.72 35.73 -77.94
C SER A 182 -39.15 34.33 -77.83
N GLN A 183 -39.10 33.56 -78.93
CA GLN A 183 -38.49 32.22 -78.92
C GLN A 183 -36.99 32.24 -78.62
N ILE A 184 -36.24 33.23 -79.14
CA ILE A 184 -34.82 33.39 -78.82
C ILE A 184 -34.66 33.72 -77.33
N SER A 185 -35.50 34.61 -76.78
CA SER A 185 -35.46 34.95 -75.35
C SER A 185 -35.77 33.74 -74.46
N GLU A 186 -36.73 32.90 -74.88
CA GLU A 186 -37.12 31.67 -74.19
C GLU A 186 -36.02 30.59 -74.29
N LEU A 187 -35.38 30.46 -75.46
CA LEU A 187 -34.22 29.59 -75.65
C LEU A 187 -32.99 30.06 -74.86
N THR A 188 -32.78 31.38 -74.73
CA THR A 188 -31.72 31.90 -73.86
C THR A 188 -32.01 31.67 -72.40
N LEU A 189 -33.26 31.85 -71.96
CA LEU A 189 -33.69 31.59 -70.58
C LEU A 189 -33.52 30.11 -70.21
N THR A 190 -33.93 29.20 -71.11
CA THR A 190 -33.78 27.75 -70.90
C THR A 190 -32.32 27.32 -70.91
N ASN A 191 -31.46 27.92 -71.74
CA ASN A 191 -30.01 27.69 -71.69
C ASN A 191 -29.39 28.17 -70.37
N THR A 192 -29.78 29.35 -69.88
CA THR A 192 -29.30 29.84 -68.56
C THR A 192 -29.78 28.94 -67.43
N GLN A 193 -31.03 28.49 -67.45
CA GLN A 193 -31.56 27.55 -66.46
C GLN A 193 -30.84 26.19 -66.50
N MET A 194 -30.47 25.70 -67.68
CA MET A 194 -29.67 24.48 -67.80
C MET A 194 -28.25 24.65 -67.27
N GLN A 195 -27.62 25.82 -67.49
CA GLN A 195 -26.30 26.13 -66.92
C GLN A 195 -26.37 26.23 -65.39
N ASP A 196 -27.38 26.90 -64.85
CA ASP A 196 -27.60 27.01 -63.40
C ASP A 196 -27.85 25.62 -62.78
N ALA A 197 -28.70 24.80 -63.40
CA ALA A 197 -28.93 23.42 -62.96
C ALA A 197 -27.66 22.54 -63.02
N GLN A 198 -26.78 22.78 -64.00
CA GLN A 198 -25.49 22.09 -64.08
C GLN A 198 -24.51 22.55 -62.99
N LEU A 199 -24.47 23.84 -62.68
CA LEU A 199 -23.66 24.39 -61.59
C LEU A 199 -24.16 23.92 -60.22
N GLU A 200 -25.48 23.91 -59.99
CA GLU A 200 -26.07 23.34 -58.77
C GLU A 200 -25.72 21.86 -58.61
N LYS A 201 -25.76 21.08 -59.70
CA LYS A 201 -25.35 19.68 -59.67
C LYS A 201 -23.86 19.52 -59.36
N GLN A 202 -22.99 20.37 -59.90
CA GLN A 202 -21.55 20.35 -59.59
C GLN A 202 -21.29 20.72 -58.12
N LEU A 203 -21.96 21.75 -57.60
CA LEU A 203 -21.89 22.15 -56.19
C LEU A 203 -22.37 21.04 -55.25
N ALA A 204 -23.48 20.37 -55.60
CA ALA A 204 -23.99 19.24 -54.82
C ALA A 204 -23.01 18.05 -54.82
N ILE A 205 -22.38 17.76 -55.97
CA ILE A 205 -21.35 16.70 -56.07
C ILE A 205 -20.12 17.06 -55.22
N ASN A 206 -19.68 18.32 -55.25
CA ASN A 206 -18.53 18.77 -54.46
C ASN A 206 -18.84 18.73 -52.95
N LEU A 207 -20.02 19.18 -52.53
CA LEU A 207 -20.45 19.12 -51.13
C LEU A 207 -20.53 17.67 -50.62
N MET A 208 -21.09 16.75 -51.43
CA MET A 208 -21.12 15.32 -51.11
C MET A 208 -19.71 14.72 -51.05
N GLY A 209 -18.80 15.18 -51.91
CA GLY A 209 -17.39 14.79 -51.89
C GLY A 209 -16.66 15.25 -50.62
N GLU A 210 -16.90 16.48 -50.17
CA GLU A 210 -16.35 17.01 -48.92
C GLU A 210 -16.91 16.26 -47.70
N GLN A 211 -18.22 15.99 -47.68
CA GLN A 211 -18.84 15.21 -46.60
C GLN A 211 -18.33 13.76 -46.56
N LEU A 212 -18.12 13.13 -47.71
CA LEU A 212 -17.50 11.80 -47.79
C LEU A 212 -16.05 11.83 -47.29
N ALA A 213 -15.26 12.83 -47.68
CA ALA A 213 -13.89 12.98 -47.20
C ALA A 213 -13.83 13.21 -45.68
N GLU A 214 -14.77 13.97 -45.14
CA GLU A 214 -14.87 14.20 -43.69
C GLU A 214 -15.29 12.92 -42.93
N LEU A 215 -16.24 12.15 -43.47
CA LEU A 215 -16.63 10.85 -42.92
C LEU A 215 -15.47 9.84 -42.98
N GLU A 216 -14.73 9.81 -44.08
CA GLU A 216 -13.55 8.94 -44.24
C GLU A 216 -12.44 9.32 -43.25
N LYS A 217 -12.28 10.62 -42.97
CA LYS A 217 -11.33 11.12 -41.96
C LYS A 217 -11.76 10.75 -40.54
N ARG A 218 -13.06 10.85 -40.21
CA ARG A 218 -13.61 10.40 -38.92
C ARG A 218 -13.49 8.90 -38.75
N LEU A 219 -13.71 8.12 -39.81
CA LEU A 219 -13.52 6.67 -39.80
C LEU A 219 -12.06 6.33 -39.50
N ARG A 220 -11.09 6.95 -40.19
CA ARG A 220 -9.66 6.73 -39.92
C ARG A 220 -9.24 7.13 -38.51
N LEU A 221 -9.78 8.21 -37.97
CA LEU A 221 -9.52 8.61 -36.57
C LEU A 221 -10.09 7.58 -35.59
N SER A 222 -11.31 7.10 -35.83
CA SER A 222 -11.93 6.06 -35.00
C SER A 222 -11.19 4.72 -35.10
N GLU A 223 -10.69 4.36 -36.28
CA GLU A 223 -9.85 3.17 -36.49
C GLU A 223 -8.51 3.30 -35.77
N ALA A 224 -7.85 4.47 -35.85
CA ALA A 224 -6.61 4.74 -35.13
C ALA A 224 -6.79 4.73 -33.60
N GLU A 225 -7.89 5.30 -33.09
CA GLU A 225 -8.25 5.25 -31.66
C GLU A 225 -8.51 3.82 -31.20
N LYS A 226 -9.17 3.00 -32.04
CA LYS A 226 -9.40 1.58 -31.75
C LYS A 226 -8.10 0.79 -31.72
N GLU A 227 -7.19 1.02 -32.66
CA GLU A 227 -5.85 0.41 -32.66
C GLU A 227 -5.04 0.82 -31.43
N GLN A 228 -5.11 2.09 -31.03
CA GLN A 228 -4.45 2.60 -29.84
C GLN A 228 -5.01 1.97 -28.56
N LEU A 229 -6.33 1.87 -28.43
CA LEU A 229 -6.98 1.17 -27.30
C LEU A 229 -6.65 -0.32 -27.28
N GLN A 230 -6.50 -0.95 -28.44
CA GLN A 230 -6.12 -2.36 -28.53
C GLN A 230 -4.67 -2.59 -28.09
N LEU A 231 -3.77 -1.67 -28.45
CA LEU A 231 -2.37 -1.65 -27.98
C LEU A 231 -2.28 -1.42 -26.47
N ASP A 232 -3.07 -0.49 -25.94
CA ASP A 232 -3.10 -0.17 -24.50
C ASP A 232 -3.68 -1.32 -23.68
N LEU A 233 -4.73 -1.99 -24.19
CA LEU A 233 -5.28 -3.21 -23.60
C LEU A 233 -4.26 -4.36 -23.62
N GLN A 234 -3.51 -4.52 -24.72
CA GLN A 234 -2.48 -5.54 -24.83
C GLN A 234 -1.31 -5.27 -23.86
N LEU A 235 -0.88 -4.02 -23.73
CA LEU A 235 0.13 -3.61 -22.77
C LEU A 235 -0.35 -3.84 -21.33
N ARG A 236 -1.62 -3.52 -21.04
CA ARG A 236 -2.21 -3.74 -19.71
C ARG A 236 -2.33 -5.22 -19.37
N LEU A 237 -2.73 -6.06 -20.33
CA LEU A 237 -2.74 -7.51 -20.17
C LEU A 237 -1.33 -8.04 -19.92
N GLN A 238 -0.33 -7.61 -20.69
CA GLN A 238 1.06 -8.01 -20.47
C GLN A 238 1.54 -7.61 -19.07
N GLN A 239 1.24 -6.38 -18.63
CA GLN A 239 1.57 -5.90 -17.28
C GLN A 239 0.89 -6.73 -16.18
N LEU A 240 -0.39 -7.05 -16.33
CA LEU A 240 -1.12 -7.91 -15.38
C LEU A 240 -0.60 -9.36 -15.38
N THR A 241 -0.09 -9.84 -16.52
CA THR A 241 0.49 -11.18 -16.63
C THR A 241 1.82 -11.24 -15.89
N VAL A 242 2.67 -10.20 -16.04
CA VAL A 242 3.92 -10.07 -15.30
C VAL A 242 3.66 -9.91 -13.80
N GLN A 243 2.72 -9.05 -13.40
CA GLN A 243 2.35 -8.92 -11.97
C GLN A 243 1.81 -10.23 -11.39
N ASN A 244 1.02 -11.01 -12.13
CA ASN A 244 0.57 -12.33 -11.66
C ASN A 244 1.74 -13.32 -11.55
N GLN A 245 2.72 -13.27 -12.45
CA GLN A 245 3.92 -14.11 -12.36
C GLN A 245 4.79 -13.70 -11.17
N GLU A 246 4.94 -12.39 -10.91
CA GLU A 246 5.65 -11.87 -9.74
C GLU A 246 4.96 -12.26 -8.44
N LEU A 247 3.63 -12.11 -8.35
CA LEU A 247 2.84 -12.56 -7.19
C LEU A 247 2.93 -14.07 -7.00
N LYS A 248 2.96 -14.84 -8.08
CA LYS A 248 3.12 -16.30 -8.01
C LYS A 248 4.51 -16.69 -7.53
N LEU A 249 5.57 -16.05 -8.03
CA LEU A 249 6.94 -16.25 -7.55
C LEU A 249 7.10 -15.81 -6.09
N HIS A 250 6.43 -14.74 -5.67
CA HIS A 250 6.39 -14.32 -4.27
C HIS A 250 5.69 -15.35 -3.38
N ALA A 251 4.54 -15.88 -3.81
CA ALA A 251 3.82 -16.92 -3.09
C ALA A 251 4.60 -18.25 -3.04
N GLU A 252 5.29 -18.61 -4.13
CA GLU A 252 6.19 -19.77 -4.17
C GLU A 252 7.40 -19.58 -3.25
N ALA A 253 8.01 -18.38 -3.22
CA ALA A 253 9.11 -18.05 -2.31
C ALA A 253 8.67 -18.03 -0.83
N GLU A 254 7.47 -17.52 -0.52
CA GLU A 254 6.89 -17.59 0.82
C GLU A 254 6.58 -19.04 1.23
N GLN A 255 6.07 -19.87 0.31
CA GLN A 255 5.87 -21.30 0.56
C GLN A 255 7.19 -22.06 0.76
N GLU A 256 8.23 -21.76 -0.01
CA GLU A 256 9.57 -22.33 0.19
C GLU A 256 10.19 -21.86 1.51
N GLY A 257 9.98 -20.59 1.89
CA GLY A 257 10.37 -20.07 3.21
C GLY A 257 9.66 -20.80 4.34
N HIS A 258 8.34 -20.96 4.27
CA HIS A 258 7.59 -21.74 5.26
C HIS A 258 7.95 -23.22 5.28
N ALA A 259 8.31 -23.82 4.13
CA ALA A 259 8.80 -25.19 4.07
C ALA A 259 10.19 -25.34 4.73
N GLN A 260 11.09 -24.37 4.52
CA GLN A 260 12.39 -24.30 5.20
C GLN A 260 12.22 -24.10 6.71
N ASP A 261 11.34 -23.21 7.15
CA ASP A 261 11.04 -22.99 8.57
C ASP A 261 10.47 -24.26 9.22
N LEU A 262 9.59 -24.99 8.53
CA LEU A 262 9.06 -26.28 8.98
C LEU A 262 10.15 -27.36 9.02
N GLU A 263 11.06 -27.38 8.05
CA GLU A 263 12.17 -28.34 8.02
C GLU A 263 13.19 -28.05 9.12
N GLU A 264 13.45 -26.78 9.44
CA GLU A 264 14.29 -26.34 10.56
C GLU A 264 13.62 -26.65 11.90
N GLN A 265 12.32 -26.42 12.05
CA GLN A 265 11.56 -26.82 13.25
C GLN A 265 11.53 -28.35 13.42
N LEU A 266 11.37 -29.12 12.35
CA LEU A 266 11.48 -30.58 12.39
C LEU A 266 12.91 -31.04 12.67
N GLY A 267 13.92 -30.30 12.22
CA GLY A 267 15.33 -30.49 12.57
C GLY A 267 15.54 -30.31 14.08
N ALA A 268 15.10 -29.18 14.62
CA ALA A 268 15.16 -28.88 16.06
C ALA A 268 14.41 -29.92 16.90
N LEU A 269 13.20 -30.34 16.49
CA LEU A 269 12.44 -31.39 17.17
C LEU A 269 13.12 -32.77 17.09
N ARG A 270 13.84 -33.08 16.01
CA ARG A 270 14.63 -34.31 15.90
C ARG A 270 15.86 -34.26 16.79
N GLU A 271 16.55 -33.12 16.86
CA GLU A 271 17.67 -32.90 17.77
C GLU A 271 17.22 -32.96 19.23
N GLU A 272 16.09 -32.36 19.57
CA GLU A 272 15.50 -32.43 20.90
C GLU A 272 15.06 -33.86 21.24
N ASN A 273 14.44 -34.59 20.31
CA ASN A 273 14.16 -36.02 20.49
C ASN A 273 15.44 -36.84 20.68
N GLN A 274 16.51 -36.50 19.97
CA GLN A 274 17.79 -37.18 20.12
C GLN A 274 18.43 -36.88 21.48
N ARG A 275 18.34 -35.63 21.96
CA ARG A 275 18.75 -35.24 23.32
C ARG A 275 17.92 -35.94 24.38
N LEU A 276 16.59 -35.95 24.27
CA LEU A 276 15.69 -36.66 25.18
C LEU A 276 15.97 -38.17 25.19
N ARG A 277 16.31 -38.77 24.06
CA ARG A 277 16.75 -40.18 23.98
C ARG A 277 18.09 -40.40 24.68
N GLN A 278 19.06 -39.49 24.52
CA GLN A 278 20.34 -39.55 25.23
C GLN A 278 20.15 -39.33 26.74
N GLU A 279 19.25 -38.44 27.16
CA GLU A 279 18.88 -38.24 28.56
C GLU A 279 18.15 -39.46 29.13
N LEU A 280 17.27 -40.09 28.36
CA LEU A 280 16.61 -41.34 28.74
C LEU A 280 17.62 -42.48 28.86
N ASP A 281 18.55 -42.62 27.92
CA ASP A 281 19.60 -43.65 27.94
C ASP A 281 20.57 -43.43 29.10
N THR A 282 20.94 -42.19 29.40
CA THR A 282 21.77 -41.86 30.56
C THR A 282 21.01 -42.06 31.88
N SER A 283 19.71 -41.76 31.93
CA SER A 283 18.83 -42.06 33.07
C SER A 283 18.67 -43.56 33.28
N ILE A 284 18.50 -44.34 32.21
CA ILE A 284 18.47 -45.82 32.25
C ILE A 284 19.83 -46.35 32.69
N ALA A 285 20.94 -45.79 32.22
CA ALA A 285 22.28 -46.17 32.65
C ALA A 285 22.49 -45.85 34.14
N GLN A 286 22.04 -44.70 34.62
CA GLN A 286 22.07 -44.34 36.04
C GLN A 286 21.16 -45.24 36.88
N ALA A 287 19.98 -45.61 36.38
CA ALA A 287 19.07 -46.54 37.05
C ALA A 287 19.67 -47.95 37.13
N LYS A 288 20.28 -48.43 36.04
CA LYS A 288 21.03 -49.70 36.02
C LYS A 288 22.25 -49.66 36.92
N PHE A 289 22.95 -48.52 37.01
CA PHE A 289 24.08 -48.35 37.93
C PHE A 289 23.61 -48.35 39.39
N ARG A 290 22.48 -47.70 39.70
CA ARG A 290 21.85 -47.78 41.03
C ARG A 290 21.34 -49.19 41.33
N GLN A 291 20.84 -49.91 40.34
CA GLN A 291 20.42 -51.31 40.48
C GLN A 291 21.63 -52.22 40.70
N ALA A 292 22.73 -52.04 39.98
CA ALA A 292 23.97 -52.77 40.20
C ALA A 292 24.57 -52.47 41.58
N ILE A 293 24.51 -51.22 42.04
CA ILE A 293 24.89 -50.87 43.42
C ILE A 293 23.92 -51.50 44.43
N ALA A 294 22.62 -51.59 44.12
CA ALA A 294 21.65 -52.24 44.99
C ALA A 294 21.84 -53.76 45.03
N GLU A 295 22.17 -54.40 43.90
CA GLU A 295 22.49 -55.83 43.77
C GLU A 295 23.83 -56.16 44.42
N GLU A 296 24.86 -55.33 44.28
CA GLU A 296 26.15 -55.47 44.98
C GLU A 296 25.96 -55.23 46.49
N LYS A 297 25.12 -54.26 46.88
CA LYS A 297 24.75 -54.05 48.28
C LYS A 297 23.88 -55.20 48.82
N GLN A 298 23.09 -55.86 47.97
CA GLN A 298 22.28 -57.03 48.30
C GLN A 298 23.15 -58.29 48.43
N GLU A 299 24.15 -58.48 47.57
CA GLU A 299 25.20 -59.50 47.71
C GLU A 299 26.07 -59.28 48.95
N ILE A 300 26.34 -58.02 49.32
CA ILE A 300 27.05 -57.68 50.57
C ILE A 300 26.15 -57.93 51.81
N THR A 301 24.83 -57.70 51.73
CA THR A 301 23.92 -58.05 52.84
C THR A 301 23.63 -59.55 52.94
N ASP A 302 23.62 -60.29 51.83
CA ASP A 302 23.40 -61.75 51.84
C ASP A 302 24.64 -62.51 52.35
N LEU A 303 25.81 -61.85 52.40
CA LEU A 303 27.05 -62.38 52.99
C LEU A 303 27.21 -62.07 54.49
N ASP A 304 26.38 -61.20 55.07
CA ASP A 304 26.41 -60.81 56.49
C ASP A 304 25.18 -61.30 57.29
N GLU A 305 24.32 -62.17 56.72
CA GLU A 305 23.26 -62.87 57.47
C GLU A 305 23.81 -64.06 58.29
N THR A 306 24.80 -63.79 59.14
CA THR A 306 24.96 -64.56 60.38
C THR A 306 25.20 -63.60 61.53
N ASP A 307 24.22 -63.61 62.43
CA ASP A 307 24.23 -63.12 63.80
C ASP A 307 23.80 -61.65 64.05
N THR A 308 22.72 -61.61 64.84
CA THR A 308 22.37 -60.59 65.85
C THR A 308 21.54 -59.37 65.43
N GLU A 309 20.23 -59.62 65.46
CA GLU A 309 19.20 -58.86 66.17
C GLU A 309 19.70 -57.83 67.22
N TYR A 310 18.91 -56.74 67.36
CA TYR A 310 18.89 -55.67 68.38
C TYR A 310 19.41 -54.26 67.98
N GLY A 311 18.45 -53.39 67.64
CA GLY A 311 18.16 -52.21 68.47
C GLY A 311 18.96 -50.91 68.27
N ALA A 312 18.18 -49.83 68.10
CA ALA A 312 18.43 -48.45 68.52
C ALA A 312 19.31 -47.54 67.63
N GLY A 313 18.61 -46.71 66.85
CA GLY A 313 19.14 -45.54 66.13
C GLY A 313 19.53 -44.36 67.02
N THR A 314 20.44 -44.54 67.97
CA THR A 314 20.97 -43.44 68.79
C THR A 314 22.49 -43.48 69.00
N TYR A 315 23.23 -44.45 68.45
CA TYR A 315 24.65 -44.62 68.75
C TYR A 315 25.65 -44.04 67.74
N GLU A 316 25.22 -43.54 66.57
CA GLU A 316 26.17 -42.99 65.58
C GLU A 316 26.59 -41.54 65.85
N LEU A 317 25.70 -40.71 66.41
CA LEU A 317 26.00 -39.31 66.70
C LEU A 317 26.95 -39.13 67.90
N ASP A 318 26.83 -40.00 68.92
CA ASP A 318 27.76 -40.00 70.07
C ASP A 318 29.10 -40.67 69.74
N LYS A 319 29.14 -41.64 68.81
CA LYS A 319 30.41 -42.15 68.25
C LYS A 319 31.11 -41.12 67.39
N LEU A 320 30.38 -40.37 66.56
CA LEU A 320 30.96 -39.26 65.79
C LEU A 320 31.44 -38.14 66.71
N ARG A 321 30.71 -37.79 67.78
CA ARG A 321 31.16 -36.82 68.79
C ARG A 321 32.38 -37.32 69.57
N ALA A 322 32.42 -38.59 69.97
CA ALA A 322 33.56 -39.17 70.67
C ALA A 322 34.80 -39.27 69.77
N LEU A 323 34.62 -39.57 68.47
CA LEU A 323 35.71 -39.58 67.49
C LEU A 323 36.20 -38.15 67.18
N LEU A 324 35.31 -37.18 67.02
CA LEU A 324 35.70 -35.77 66.86
C LEU A 324 36.38 -35.22 68.11
N GLN A 325 35.95 -35.61 69.31
CA GLN A 325 36.55 -35.18 70.57
C GLN A 325 37.91 -35.84 70.80
N ALA A 326 38.06 -37.13 70.48
CA ALA A 326 39.34 -37.84 70.51
C ALA A 326 40.34 -37.32 69.46
N GLU A 327 39.85 -36.81 68.33
CA GLU A 327 40.68 -36.30 67.25
C GLU A 327 41.05 -34.81 67.41
N VAL A 328 40.22 -34.04 68.13
CA VAL A 328 40.54 -32.69 68.60
C VAL A 328 41.54 -32.75 69.77
N GLU A 329 41.38 -33.67 70.73
CA GLU A 329 42.34 -33.86 71.83
C GLU A 329 43.71 -34.39 71.34
N ASN A 330 43.75 -35.26 70.32
CA ASN A 330 45.00 -35.74 69.72
C ASN A 330 45.71 -34.69 68.82
N ARG A 331 45.07 -33.57 68.46
CA ARG A 331 45.65 -32.54 67.58
C ARG A 331 46.08 -31.26 68.27
N LEU A 332 45.94 -31.16 69.59
CA LEU A 332 46.52 -30.07 70.40
C LEU A 332 48.00 -30.31 70.79
N GLY A 333 48.60 -31.43 70.36
CA GLY A 333 50.00 -31.78 70.65
C GLY A 333 51.01 -31.62 69.51
N SER A 334 50.63 -31.21 68.29
CA SER A 334 51.60 -31.05 67.19
C SER A 334 51.29 -29.84 66.30
N SER A 335 52.33 -29.08 65.95
CA SER A 335 52.25 -27.79 65.25
C SER A 335 51.95 -27.92 63.75
N TYR A 336 50.88 -28.63 63.37
CA TYR A 336 50.42 -28.69 61.97
C TYR A 336 48.88 -28.73 61.76
N PRO A 337 48.02 -27.91 62.44
CA PRO A 337 46.57 -28.05 62.28
C PRO A 337 45.91 -27.03 61.32
N GLN A 338 46.52 -25.87 61.06
CA GLN A 338 45.84 -24.72 60.45
C GLN A 338 45.52 -24.92 58.96
N GLN A 339 46.44 -25.51 58.21
CA GLN A 339 46.27 -25.79 56.78
C GLN A 339 45.25 -26.88 56.44
N LYS A 340 44.96 -27.82 57.36
CA LYS A 340 43.93 -28.84 57.12
C LYS A 340 42.54 -28.30 57.45
N LEU A 341 42.44 -27.43 58.47
CA LEU A 341 41.21 -26.75 58.80
C LEU A 341 40.84 -25.74 57.70
N GLU A 342 41.79 -24.95 57.19
CA GLU A 342 41.55 -24.05 56.05
C GLU A 342 41.13 -24.82 54.80
N ARG A 343 41.76 -25.94 54.46
CA ARG A 343 41.33 -26.77 53.32
C ARG A 343 39.92 -27.34 53.51
N ALA A 344 39.56 -27.78 54.71
CA ALA A 344 38.21 -28.25 55.00
C ALA A 344 37.18 -27.12 54.94
N TRP A 345 37.55 -25.92 55.42
CA TRP A 345 36.71 -24.72 55.33
C TRP A 345 36.51 -24.30 53.87
N SER A 346 37.59 -24.20 53.09
CA SER A 346 37.52 -23.90 51.65
C SER A 346 36.70 -24.94 50.89
N ALA A 347 36.84 -26.23 51.18
CA ALA A 347 36.04 -27.28 50.55
C ALA A 347 34.55 -27.19 50.92
N LEU A 348 34.23 -26.76 52.14
CA LEU A 348 32.85 -26.53 52.57
C LEU A 348 32.28 -25.27 51.92
N THR A 349 33.05 -24.18 51.83
CA THR A 349 32.65 -22.94 51.14
C THR A 349 32.45 -23.19 49.64
N GLU A 350 33.31 -24.00 49.02
CA GLU A 350 33.17 -24.38 47.62
C GLU A 350 31.93 -25.24 47.38
N ARG A 351 31.62 -26.17 48.30
CA ARG A 351 30.36 -26.94 48.24
C ARG A 351 29.14 -26.07 48.45
N TRP A 352 29.21 -25.09 49.34
CA TRP A 352 28.12 -24.15 49.60
C TRP A 352 27.88 -23.25 48.39
N HIS A 353 28.95 -22.75 47.75
CA HIS A 353 28.85 -21.97 46.53
C HIS A 353 28.30 -22.79 45.35
N ARG A 354 28.67 -24.08 45.23
CA ARG A 354 28.07 -24.98 44.25
C ARG A 354 26.58 -25.23 44.51
N LEU A 355 26.15 -25.25 45.77
CA LEU A 355 24.75 -25.37 46.15
C LEU A 355 23.98 -24.10 45.76
N ASP A 356 24.52 -22.90 46.04
CA ASP A 356 23.92 -21.62 45.62
C ASP A 356 23.76 -21.54 44.10
N ILE A 357 24.77 -21.95 43.34
CA ILE A 357 24.71 -22.00 41.87
C ILE A 357 23.65 -23.00 41.40
N ALA A 358 23.51 -24.14 42.08
CA ALA A 358 22.48 -25.12 41.77
C ALA A 358 21.06 -24.60 42.10
N GLU A 359 20.90 -23.87 43.20
CA GLU A 359 19.64 -23.21 43.57
C GLU A 359 19.28 -22.10 42.56
N GLN A 360 20.25 -21.29 42.13
CA GLN A 360 20.03 -20.30 41.07
C GLN A 360 19.60 -20.95 39.75
N ARG A 361 20.27 -22.02 39.32
CA ARG A 361 19.87 -22.77 38.12
C ARG A 361 18.49 -23.39 38.25
N LEU A 362 18.11 -23.86 39.44
CA LEU A 362 16.76 -24.38 39.69
C LEU A 362 15.70 -23.28 39.51
N VAL A 363 15.97 -22.07 40.01
CA VAL A 363 15.09 -20.90 39.83
C VAL A 363 15.01 -20.50 38.36
N ASP A 364 16.13 -20.50 37.63
CA ASP A 364 16.15 -20.20 36.20
C ASP A 364 15.35 -21.21 35.38
N VAL A 365 15.46 -22.51 35.70
CA VAL A 365 14.66 -23.56 35.07
C VAL A 365 13.17 -23.42 35.40
N GLN A 366 12.82 -23.03 36.63
CA GLN A 366 11.42 -22.75 36.99
C GLN A 366 10.87 -21.53 36.24
N ASN A 367 11.68 -20.49 36.04
CA ASN A 367 11.29 -19.32 35.24
C ASN A 367 11.13 -19.68 33.76
N GLN A 368 12.03 -20.47 33.20
CA GLN A 368 11.91 -20.99 31.83
C GLN A 368 10.66 -21.85 31.66
N GLN A 369 10.36 -22.72 32.64
CA GLN A 369 9.12 -23.51 32.63
C GLN A 369 7.87 -22.61 32.62
N LEU A 370 7.84 -21.54 33.42
CA LEU A 370 6.73 -20.58 33.43
C LEU A 370 6.56 -19.86 32.08
N ILE A 371 7.67 -19.52 31.42
CA ILE A 371 7.65 -18.90 30.08
C ILE A 371 7.10 -19.89 29.06
N SER A 372 7.61 -21.12 29.02
CA SER A 372 7.12 -22.16 28.11
C SER A 372 5.66 -22.53 28.38
N GLU A 373 5.20 -22.52 29.63
CA GLU A 373 3.79 -22.70 29.97
C GLU A 373 2.92 -21.52 29.50
N HIS A 374 3.45 -20.30 29.51
CA HIS A 374 2.74 -19.14 28.99
C HIS A 374 2.67 -19.19 27.46
N GLU A 375 3.78 -19.49 26.78
CA GLU A 375 3.84 -19.68 25.32
C GLU A 375 2.90 -20.80 24.87
N LYS A 376 2.87 -21.92 25.59
CA LYS A 376 1.92 -23.01 25.36
C LYS A 376 0.47 -22.53 25.48
N LYS A 377 0.13 -21.76 26.51
CA LYS A 377 -1.24 -21.21 26.67
C LYS A 377 -1.58 -20.21 25.57
N THR A 378 -0.61 -19.43 25.10
CA THR A 378 -0.79 -18.50 23.97
C THR A 378 -1.05 -19.28 22.68
N LEU A 379 -0.25 -20.30 22.39
CA LEU A 379 -0.47 -21.18 21.24
C LEU A 379 -1.81 -21.92 21.33
N GLU A 380 -2.21 -22.40 22.51
CA GLU A 380 -3.53 -23.01 22.73
C GLU A 380 -4.67 -21.99 22.46
N ALA A 381 -4.48 -20.73 22.82
CA ALA A 381 -5.44 -19.66 22.52
C ALA A 381 -5.49 -19.33 21.02
N ASP A 382 -4.35 -19.25 20.35
CA ASP A 382 -4.26 -18.99 18.91
C ASP A 382 -4.86 -20.14 18.10
N ILE A 383 -4.59 -21.39 18.48
CA ILE A 383 -5.23 -22.57 17.89
C ILE A 383 -6.73 -22.53 18.13
N SER A 384 -7.18 -22.16 19.33
CA SER A 384 -8.61 -22.01 19.64
C SER A 384 -9.26 -20.92 18.78
N GLN A 385 -8.57 -19.81 18.53
CA GLN A 385 -9.05 -18.73 17.66
C GLN A 385 -9.09 -19.16 16.19
N TYR A 386 -8.09 -19.90 15.72
CA TYR A 386 -8.07 -20.47 14.38
C TYR A 386 -9.21 -21.46 14.16
N ILE A 387 -9.48 -22.34 15.15
CA ILE A 387 -10.64 -23.24 15.12
C ILE A 387 -11.94 -22.43 15.02
N LEU A 388 -12.06 -21.34 15.79
CA LEU A 388 -13.24 -20.47 15.76
C LEU A 388 -13.42 -19.79 14.39
N GLN A 389 -12.33 -19.37 13.74
CA GLN A 389 -12.34 -18.83 12.38
C GLN A 389 -12.73 -19.90 11.35
N CYS A 390 -12.24 -21.13 11.49
CA CYS A 390 -12.66 -22.25 10.65
C CYS A 390 -14.15 -22.55 10.84
N ASP A 391 -14.67 -22.52 12.06
CA ASP A 391 -16.10 -22.70 12.36
C ASP A 391 -16.96 -21.56 11.80
N GLU A 392 -16.49 -20.32 11.86
CA GLU A 392 -17.16 -19.16 11.23
C GLU A 392 -17.16 -19.28 9.70
N LEU A 393 -16.05 -19.72 9.10
CA LEU A 393 -15.94 -19.95 7.65
C LEU A 393 -16.85 -21.12 7.23
N MET A 394 -16.91 -22.20 8.01
CA MET A 394 -17.86 -23.29 7.82
C MET A 394 -19.31 -22.82 7.89
N LYS A 395 -19.66 -21.99 8.88
CA LYS A 395 -21.00 -21.37 8.98
C LYS A 395 -21.30 -20.46 7.78
N ASN A 396 -20.33 -19.68 7.29
CA ASN A 396 -20.51 -18.86 6.10
C ASN A 396 -20.69 -19.72 4.85
N ASN A 397 -19.94 -20.81 4.71
CA ASN A 397 -20.16 -21.79 3.64
C ASN A 397 -21.53 -22.48 3.76
N GLU A 398 -21.99 -22.81 4.96
CA GLU A 398 -23.34 -23.33 5.19
C GLU A 398 -24.42 -22.30 4.86
N LEU A 399 -24.20 -21.02 5.19
CA LEU A 399 -25.11 -19.93 4.80
C LEU A 399 -25.13 -19.75 3.29
N LEU A 400 -23.98 -19.77 2.62
CA LEU A 400 -23.88 -19.71 1.16
C LEU A 400 -24.51 -20.92 0.49
N LEU A 401 -24.37 -22.13 1.06
CA LEU A 401 -25.05 -23.33 0.60
C LEU A 401 -26.57 -23.22 0.81
N ASN A 402 -27.00 -22.68 1.95
CA ASN A 402 -28.42 -22.43 2.22
C ASN A 402 -28.98 -21.34 1.30
N GLU A 403 -28.22 -20.31 0.96
CA GLU A 403 -28.58 -19.28 -0.01
C GLU A 403 -28.60 -19.85 -1.43
N LEU A 404 -27.64 -20.70 -1.78
CA LEU A 404 -27.61 -21.43 -3.05
C LEU A 404 -28.80 -22.36 -3.16
N ASP A 405 -29.17 -23.06 -2.08
CA ASP A 405 -30.34 -23.93 -2.04
C ASP A 405 -31.64 -23.14 -2.00
N LYS A 406 -31.69 -21.96 -1.36
CA LYS A 406 -32.80 -21.01 -1.51
C LYS A 406 -32.88 -20.50 -2.94
N PHE A 407 -31.78 -20.23 -3.62
CA PHE A 407 -31.75 -19.85 -5.03
C PHE A 407 -32.22 -21.00 -5.93
N LYS A 408 -31.87 -22.25 -5.61
CA LYS A 408 -32.39 -23.44 -6.32
C LYS A 408 -33.89 -23.61 -6.07
N ARG A 409 -34.35 -23.49 -4.82
CA ARG A 409 -35.78 -23.58 -4.44
C ARG A 409 -36.59 -22.43 -5.06
N ASN A 410 -36.09 -21.20 -5.07
CA ASN A 410 -36.73 -20.04 -5.68
C ASN A 410 -36.72 -20.09 -7.23
N LYS A 411 -35.81 -20.86 -7.85
CA LYS A 411 -35.90 -21.21 -9.27
C LYS A 411 -36.83 -22.40 -9.56
N LEU A 412 -37.29 -23.10 -8.51
CA LEU A 412 -38.20 -24.25 -8.58
C LEU A 412 -39.62 -23.94 -8.05
N GLU A 413 -39.88 -22.73 -7.56
CA GLU A 413 -41.24 -22.18 -7.38
C GLU A 413 -41.86 -21.82 -8.75
N THR A 414 -42.03 -22.82 -9.61
CA THR A 414 -42.95 -22.75 -10.76
C THR A 414 -43.82 -24.00 -10.88
N ILE A 415 -44.06 -24.73 -9.78
CA ILE A 415 -45.16 -25.68 -9.70
C ILE A 415 -45.84 -25.50 -8.34
N GLU A 416 -47.06 -24.98 -8.38
CA GLU A 416 -47.92 -24.70 -7.23
C GLU A 416 -48.14 -25.97 -6.38
N GLU A 417 -48.25 -25.79 -5.06
CA GLU A 417 -48.54 -26.80 -4.01
C GLU A 417 -49.80 -27.67 -4.27
N HIS A 418 -50.52 -27.47 -5.38
CA HIS A 418 -51.73 -28.19 -5.73
C HIS A 418 -51.47 -29.59 -6.33
N HIS A 419 -50.22 -29.95 -6.67
CA HIS A 419 -49.88 -31.24 -7.28
C HIS A 419 -49.41 -32.31 -6.27
N GLU A 420 -49.00 -31.95 -5.06
CA GLU A 420 -48.66 -32.93 -4.02
C GLU A 420 -49.89 -33.65 -3.46
N GLU A 421 -51.01 -32.95 -3.26
CA GLU A 421 -52.27 -33.59 -2.84
C GLU A 421 -52.85 -34.52 -3.90
N THR A 422 -52.65 -34.22 -5.19
CA THR A 422 -53.08 -35.08 -6.30
C THR A 422 -52.19 -36.31 -6.46
N ILE A 423 -50.88 -36.18 -6.22
CA ILE A 423 -49.94 -37.31 -6.23
C ILE A 423 -50.22 -38.25 -5.05
N MET A 424 -50.46 -37.72 -3.84
CA MET A 424 -50.85 -38.55 -2.69
C MET A 424 -52.17 -39.31 -2.92
N GLN A 425 -53.16 -38.72 -3.60
CA GLN A 425 -54.39 -39.41 -3.96
C GLN A 425 -54.18 -40.48 -5.05
N LEU A 426 -53.24 -40.26 -5.98
CA LEU A 426 -52.88 -41.25 -7.00
C LEU A 426 -52.06 -42.41 -6.43
N GLU A 427 -51.18 -42.15 -5.47
CA GLU A 427 -50.44 -43.19 -4.74
C GLU A 427 -51.39 -44.07 -3.92
N ALA A 428 -52.37 -43.49 -3.23
CA ALA A 428 -53.41 -44.24 -2.52
C ALA A 428 -54.25 -45.14 -3.46
N GLN A 429 -54.58 -44.65 -4.66
CA GLN A 429 -55.31 -45.44 -5.67
C GLN A 429 -54.45 -46.54 -6.31
N LEU A 430 -53.14 -46.32 -6.45
CA LEU A 430 -52.19 -47.33 -6.91
C LEU A 430 -51.99 -48.44 -5.87
N GLU A 431 -51.92 -48.09 -4.59
CA GLU A 431 -51.84 -49.06 -3.48
C GLU A 431 -53.11 -49.94 -3.43
N GLU A 432 -54.30 -49.36 -3.59
CA GLU A 432 -55.57 -50.10 -3.67
C GLU A 432 -55.64 -51.02 -4.91
N ALA A 433 -55.14 -50.58 -6.07
CA ALA A 433 -55.07 -51.41 -7.27
C ALA A 433 -54.08 -52.59 -7.12
N ARG A 434 -52.98 -52.38 -6.39
CA ARG A 434 -51.97 -53.41 -6.12
C ARG A 434 -52.52 -54.50 -5.18
N GLN A 435 -53.24 -54.11 -4.14
CA GLN A 435 -53.91 -55.06 -3.22
C GLN A 435 -54.98 -55.88 -3.94
N HIS A 436 -55.71 -55.29 -4.89
CA HIS A 436 -56.68 -56.02 -5.72
C HIS A 436 -56.04 -57.04 -6.67
N LEU A 437 -54.83 -56.76 -7.19
CA LEU A 437 -54.09 -57.69 -8.05
C LEU A 437 -53.55 -58.90 -7.26
N GLU A 438 -53.11 -58.69 -6.02
CA GLU A 438 -52.57 -59.73 -5.14
C GLU A 438 -53.66 -60.71 -4.65
N LEU A 439 -54.87 -60.20 -4.39
CA LEU A 439 -56.06 -61.02 -4.12
C LEU A 439 -56.48 -61.87 -5.33
N SER A 440 -56.27 -61.39 -6.56
CA SER A 440 -56.57 -62.16 -7.78
C SER A 440 -55.55 -63.27 -8.05
N LEU A 441 -54.26 -63.01 -7.80
CA LEU A 441 -53.18 -64.01 -7.94
C LEU A 441 -53.24 -65.13 -6.90
N SER A 442 -53.68 -64.82 -5.67
CA SER A 442 -53.88 -65.84 -4.62
C SER A 442 -55.10 -66.74 -4.91
N SER A 443 -56.16 -66.19 -5.50
CA SER A 443 -57.31 -66.95 -6.01
C SER A 443 -56.93 -67.94 -7.13
N GLN A 444 -56.02 -67.55 -8.03
CA GLN A 444 -55.56 -68.38 -9.14
C GLN A 444 -54.70 -69.57 -8.68
N ARG A 445 -53.83 -69.38 -7.66
CA ARG A 445 -53.02 -70.47 -7.06
C ARG A 445 -53.86 -71.51 -6.31
N GLN A 446 -55.01 -71.13 -5.76
CA GLN A 446 -55.94 -72.08 -5.11
C GLN A 446 -56.72 -72.97 -6.10
N MET A 447 -56.87 -72.55 -7.37
CA MET A 447 -57.50 -73.35 -8.42
C MET A 447 -56.53 -74.38 -9.03
N GLU A 448 -55.25 -74.04 -9.15
CA GLU A 448 -54.21 -74.97 -9.62
C GLU A 448 -53.90 -76.07 -8.60
N SER A 449 -54.03 -75.78 -7.30
CA SER A 449 -53.94 -76.79 -6.24
C SER A 449 -55.12 -77.78 -6.23
N LYS A 450 -56.29 -77.40 -6.75
CA LYS A 450 -57.50 -78.25 -6.80
C LYS A 450 -57.60 -79.11 -8.07
N LEU A 451 -56.78 -78.83 -9.08
CA LEU A 451 -56.69 -79.62 -10.32
C LEU A 451 -55.63 -80.73 -10.26
N LYS A 452 -54.73 -80.72 -9.26
CA LYS A 452 -53.73 -81.79 -9.05
C LYS A 452 -54.18 -82.91 -8.10
N SER A 453 -55.37 -82.84 -7.52
CA SER A 453 -55.86 -83.80 -6.51
C SER A 453 -56.98 -84.74 -6.99
N ASN A 454 -57.22 -84.91 -8.29
CA ASN A 454 -58.36 -85.71 -8.81
C ASN A 454 -57.98 -86.59 -10.01
N LEU A 455 -57.10 -87.59 -9.83
CA LEU A 455 -56.90 -88.66 -10.82
C LEU A 455 -56.32 -89.96 -10.22
N GLU A 456 -56.87 -90.42 -9.09
CA GLU A 456 -56.68 -91.82 -8.63
C GLU A 456 -57.97 -92.33 -7.98
N ASN A 457 -58.64 -93.30 -8.62
CA ASN A 457 -59.24 -94.53 -8.05
C ASN A 457 -60.41 -95.06 -8.89
N THR A 458 -60.44 -96.38 -9.12
CA THR A 458 -61.60 -97.26 -8.83
C THR A 458 -61.36 -98.72 -9.23
N SER A 459 -61.83 -99.63 -8.38
CA SER A 459 -61.85 -101.10 -8.50
C SER A 459 -63.14 -101.58 -7.85
N HIS A 460 -63.92 -102.47 -8.47
CA HIS A 460 -65.15 -103.14 -7.98
C HIS A 460 -65.35 -104.41 -8.83
N GLU A 461 -66.04 -105.50 -8.46
CA GLU A 461 -66.57 -106.07 -7.21
C GLU A 461 -67.21 -107.44 -7.58
N SER A 462 -67.35 -108.34 -6.60
CA SER A 462 -68.52 -109.23 -6.31
C SER A 462 -69.08 -110.14 -7.42
N GLU A 463 -68.83 -111.46 -7.36
CA GLU A 463 -69.64 -112.47 -6.62
C GLU A 463 -71.09 -112.58 -7.09
N LEU A 464 -71.47 -113.78 -7.53
CA LEU A 464 -72.70 -114.49 -7.18
C LEU A 464 -72.91 -115.62 -8.18
N LEU A 465 -73.19 -116.86 -7.82
CA LEU A 465 -73.13 -117.59 -6.56
C LEU A 465 -73.62 -118.99 -6.97
N THR A 466 -73.32 -119.99 -6.17
CA THR A 466 -74.17 -121.18 -5.96
C THR A 466 -74.51 -122.13 -7.11
N LYS A 467 -73.90 -122.00 -8.30
CA LYS A 467 -73.36 -123.21 -9.00
C LYS A 467 -71.91 -123.51 -8.57
N MET A 468 -71.43 -122.58 -7.77
CA MET A 468 -70.24 -122.42 -6.96
C MET A 468 -70.18 -123.34 -5.72
N GLU A 469 -70.81 -124.52 -5.71
CA GLU A 469 -70.70 -125.41 -4.53
C GLU A 469 -70.12 -126.78 -4.86
N GLN A 470 -70.55 -127.45 -5.92
CA GLN A 470 -69.96 -128.76 -6.28
C GLN A 470 -68.86 -128.67 -7.32
N LYS A 471 -69.02 -127.80 -8.33
CA LYS A 471 -67.89 -127.37 -9.16
C LYS A 471 -66.84 -126.67 -8.30
N VAL A 472 -67.25 -126.02 -7.21
CA VAL A 472 -66.30 -125.45 -6.26
C VAL A 472 -65.49 -126.48 -5.54
N GLN A 473 -65.96 -127.67 -5.16
CA GLN A 473 -65.05 -128.61 -4.49
C GLN A 473 -63.88 -129.06 -5.39
N GLU A 474 -64.13 -129.46 -6.63
CA GLU A 474 -63.07 -129.85 -7.58
C GLU A 474 -62.30 -128.65 -8.13
N GLN A 475 -62.96 -127.49 -8.32
CA GLN A 475 -62.29 -126.25 -8.67
C GLN A 475 -61.49 -125.71 -7.47
N PHE A 476 -61.84 -126.01 -6.22
CA PHE A 476 -61.14 -125.59 -5.02
C PHE A 476 -59.84 -126.36 -4.87
N GLU A 477 -59.82 -127.67 -5.14
CA GLU A 477 -58.56 -128.44 -5.15
C GLU A 477 -57.61 -127.98 -6.27
N LEU A 478 -58.13 -127.70 -7.48
CA LEU A 478 -57.33 -127.15 -8.59
C LEU A 478 -56.96 -125.68 -8.40
N GLN A 479 -57.80 -124.88 -7.75
CA GLN A 479 -57.56 -123.48 -7.41
C GLN A 479 -56.61 -123.37 -6.22
N GLU A 480 -56.57 -124.33 -5.30
CA GLU A 480 -55.61 -124.39 -4.21
C GLU A 480 -54.21 -124.69 -4.76
N GLN A 481 -54.09 -125.61 -5.71
CA GLN A 481 -52.82 -125.84 -6.42
C GLN A 481 -52.40 -124.65 -7.30
N MET A 482 -53.34 -124.03 -8.03
CA MET A 482 -53.05 -122.85 -8.85
C MET A 482 -52.76 -121.60 -8.01
N THR A 483 -53.37 -121.45 -6.84
CA THR A 483 -53.06 -120.36 -5.90
C THR A 483 -51.75 -120.61 -5.18
N SER A 484 -51.40 -121.86 -4.89
CA SER A 484 -50.07 -122.23 -4.38
C SER A 484 -48.98 -121.85 -5.39
N VAL A 485 -49.10 -122.29 -6.65
CA VAL A 485 -48.10 -121.96 -7.70
C VAL A 485 -48.09 -120.46 -8.03
N LYS A 486 -49.25 -119.78 -8.04
CA LYS A 486 -49.28 -118.32 -8.22
C LYS A 486 -48.69 -117.57 -7.03
N LYS A 487 -48.87 -118.05 -5.80
CA LYS A 487 -48.22 -117.48 -4.61
C LYS A 487 -46.72 -117.65 -4.70
N GLU A 488 -46.22 -118.84 -5.04
CA GLU A 488 -44.79 -119.07 -5.25
C GLU A 488 -44.22 -118.22 -6.39
N LEU A 489 -44.95 -118.05 -7.49
CA LEU A 489 -44.54 -117.19 -8.60
C LEU A 489 -44.49 -115.72 -8.17
N ILE A 490 -45.53 -115.22 -7.49
CA ILE A 490 -45.56 -113.85 -6.97
C ILE A 490 -44.45 -113.62 -5.94
N GLU A 491 -44.17 -114.60 -5.08
CA GLU A 491 -43.06 -114.53 -4.13
C GLU A 491 -41.70 -114.50 -4.85
N LYS A 492 -41.50 -115.33 -5.89
CA LYS A 492 -40.27 -115.28 -6.70
C LYS A 492 -40.14 -113.97 -7.49
N THR A 493 -41.22 -113.43 -8.05
CA THR A 493 -41.19 -112.13 -8.74
C THR A 493 -40.93 -110.98 -7.76
N LYS A 494 -41.50 -111.04 -6.55
CA LYS A 494 -41.19 -110.09 -5.47
C LYS A 494 -39.73 -110.20 -5.02
N LEU A 495 -39.19 -111.41 -4.92
CA LEU A 495 -37.78 -111.62 -4.59
C LEU A 495 -36.84 -111.13 -5.70
N LEU A 496 -37.19 -111.34 -6.97
CA LEU A 496 -36.44 -110.79 -8.11
C LEU A 496 -36.48 -109.27 -8.13
N ALA A 497 -37.65 -108.65 -7.97
CA ALA A 497 -37.78 -107.19 -7.88
C ALA A 497 -36.98 -106.63 -6.70
N ARG A 498 -36.98 -107.33 -5.55
CA ARG A 498 -36.21 -106.92 -4.36
C ARG A 498 -34.70 -107.08 -4.58
N ASN A 499 -34.27 -108.12 -5.30
CA ASN A 499 -32.87 -108.31 -5.67
C ASN A 499 -32.42 -107.29 -6.71
N GLU A 500 -33.25 -106.94 -7.70
CA GLU A 500 -32.97 -105.89 -8.69
C GLU A 500 -32.90 -104.52 -8.01
N GLU A 501 -33.80 -104.21 -7.08
CA GLU A 501 -33.76 -102.98 -6.28
C GLU A 501 -32.52 -102.93 -5.37
N GLN A 502 -32.08 -104.08 -4.82
CA GLN A 502 -30.83 -104.16 -4.06
C GLN A 502 -29.61 -103.99 -4.96
N LEU A 503 -29.62 -104.53 -6.18
CA LEU A 503 -28.53 -104.40 -7.14
C LEU A 503 -28.38 -102.94 -7.62
N THR A 504 -29.49 -102.25 -7.89
CA THR A 504 -29.46 -100.84 -8.29
C THR A 504 -29.00 -99.95 -7.13
N LYS A 505 -29.44 -100.22 -5.89
CA LYS A 505 -28.92 -99.52 -4.70
C LYS A 505 -27.43 -99.74 -4.51
N LEU A 506 -26.93 -100.96 -4.69
CA LEU A 506 -25.50 -101.26 -4.61
C LEU A 506 -24.70 -100.61 -5.75
N GLN A 507 -25.25 -100.50 -6.96
CA GLN A 507 -24.62 -99.79 -8.07
C GLN A 507 -24.57 -98.28 -7.84
N GLN A 508 -25.67 -97.68 -7.36
CA GLN A 508 -25.69 -96.26 -7.00
C GLN A 508 -24.73 -95.96 -5.84
N GLN A 509 -24.64 -96.85 -4.86
CA GLN A 509 -23.69 -96.72 -3.77
C GLN A 509 -22.24 -96.84 -4.24
N ASN A 510 -21.92 -97.78 -5.13
CA ASN A 510 -20.59 -97.88 -5.74
C ASN A 510 -20.22 -96.65 -6.59
N GLN A 511 -21.18 -96.08 -7.32
CA GLN A 511 -20.96 -94.85 -8.09
C GLN A 511 -20.71 -93.65 -7.16
N ALA A 512 -21.52 -93.50 -6.11
CA ALA A 512 -21.32 -92.46 -5.10
C ALA A 512 -19.99 -92.62 -4.34
N ASP A 513 -19.58 -93.86 -4.07
CA ASP A 513 -18.29 -94.14 -3.42
C ASP A 513 -17.11 -93.89 -4.38
N GLN A 514 -17.25 -94.13 -5.69
CA GLN A 514 -16.26 -93.76 -6.70
C GLN A 514 -16.12 -92.24 -6.86
N GLU A 515 -17.22 -91.50 -6.86
CA GLU A 515 -17.22 -90.04 -6.91
C GLU A 515 -16.52 -89.45 -5.67
N LYS A 516 -16.84 -89.96 -4.48
CA LYS A 516 -16.15 -89.58 -3.24
C LYS A 516 -14.66 -89.93 -3.26
N LEU A 517 -14.29 -91.06 -3.87
CA LEU A 517 -12.88 -91.44 -3.98
C LEU A 517 -12.10 -90.49 -4.90
N LEU A 518 -12.74 -90.04 -5.99
CA LEU A 518 -12.20 -89.01 -6.90
C LEU A 518 -12.06 -87.66 -6.18
N GLU A 519 -13.08 -87.22 -5.47
CA GLU A 519 -13.01 -85.99 -4.66
C GLU A 519 -11.91 -86.07 -3.60
N LEU A 520 -11.80 -87.19 -2.87
CA LEU A 520 -10.73 -87.42 -1.90
C LEU A 520 -9.34 -87.44 -2.55
N SER A 521 -9.22 -87.96 -3.78
CA SER A 521 -7.95 -87.95 -4.51
C SER A 521 -7.53 -86.53 -4.91
N GLN A 522 -8.47 -85.72 -5.39
CA GLN A 522 -8.24 -84.30 -5.72
C GLN A 522 -7.94 -83.48 -4.45
N LEU A 523 -8.63 -83.75 -3.34
CA LEU A 523 -8.35 -83.12 -2.06
C LEU A 523 -6.95 -83.48 -1.53
N ARG A 524 -6.51 -84.72 -1.77
CA ARG A 524 -5.17 -85.18 -1.37
C ARG A 524 -4.08 -84.54 -2.22
N GLU A 525 -4.31 -84.38 -3.51
CA GLU A 525 -3.36 -83.72 -4.41
C GLU A 525 -3.23 -82.22 -4.10
N THR A 526 -4.34 -81.56 -3.80
CA THR A 526 -4.33 -80.15 -3.34
C THR A 526 -3.69 -79.99 -1.97
N LEU A 527 -3.92 -80.92 -1.02
CA LEU A 527 -3.21 -80.94 0.27
C LEU A 527 -1.70 -81.12 0.07
N LEU A 528 -1.28 -82.01 -0.82
CA LEU A 528 0.14 -82.26 -1.08
C LEU A 528 0.83 -81.04 -1.72
N GLN A 529 0.13 -80.34 -2.63
CA GLN A 529 0.62 -79.05 -3.15
C GLN A 529 0.71 -78.00 -2.04
N LYS A 530 -0.27 -77.93 -1.13
CA LYS A 530 -0.22 -77.00 0.00
C LYS A 530 0.88 -77.33 1.01
N GLU A 531 1.18 -78.61 1.23
CA GLU A 531 2.32 -79.04 2.04
C GLU A 531 3.66 -78.66 1.40
N GLN A 532 3.79 -78.78 0.07
CA GLN A 532 4.98 -78.33 -0.66
C GLN A 532 5.14 -76.80 -0.62
N ASP A 533 4.05 -76.05 -0.81
CA ASP A 533 4.05 -74.59 -0.67
C ASP A 533 4.47 -74.19 0.75
N LEU A 534 3.93 -74.84 1.79
CA LEU A 534 4.30 -74.61 3.19
C LEU A 534 5.76 -74.91 3.46
N GLN A 535 6.30 -76.02 2.94
CA GLN A 535 7.73 -76.33 3.07
C GLN A 535 8.61 -75.27 2.41
N SER A 536 8.24 -74.81 1.22
CA SER A 536 8.98 -73.74 0.54
C SER A 536 8.91 -72.41 1.30
N LEU A 537 7.78 -72.11 1.94
CA LEU A 537 7.61 -70.94 2.79
C LEU A 537 8.40 -71.07 4.10
N GLU A 538 8.47 -72.25 4.69
CA GLU A 538 9.29 -72.53 5.87
C GLU A 538 10.79 -72.40 5.55
N GLU A 539 11.24 -72.87 4.39
CA GLU A 539 12.62 -72.67 3.90
C GLU A 539 12.93 -71.19 3.66
N GLN A 540 12.01 -70.44 3.04
CA GLN A 540 12.18 -68.98 2.86
C GLN A 540 12.17 -68.23 4.20
N LEU A 541 11.36 -68.67 5.16
CA LEU A 541 11.27 -68.03 6.47
C LEU A 541 12.49 -68.35 7.34
N THR A 542 13.08 -69.54 7.18
CA THR A 542 14.34 -69.90 7.85
C THR A 542 15.53 -69.17 7.24
N SER A 543 15.61 -69.04 5.91
CA SER A 543 16.66 -68.24 5.27
C SER A 543 16.54 -66.76 5.62
N ALA A 544 15.32 -66.20 5.61
CA ALA A 544 15.09 -64.81 6.02
C ALA A 544 15.43 -64.57 7.50
N LYS A 545 15.18 -65.55 8.38
CA LYS A 545 15.61 -65.49 9.79
C LYS A 545 17.13 -65.51 9.92
N GLN A 546 17.82 -66.38 9.20
CA GLN A 546 19.28 -66.43 9.19
C GLN A 546 19.89 -65.12 8.67
N GLU A 547 19.38 -64.57 7.56
CA GLU A 547 19.83 -63.27 7.05
C GLU A 547 19.57 -62.12 8.06
N MET A 548 18.45 -62.16 8.78
CA MET A 548 18.14 -61.17 9.82
C MET A 548 19.06 -61.31 11.04
N GLU A 549 19.43 -62.53 11.43
CA GLU A 549 20.39 -62.79 12.50
C GLU A 549 21.81 -62.37 12.09
N GLU A 550 22.24 -62.67 10.87
CA GLU A 550 23.52 -62.23 10.32
C GLU A 550 23.59 -60.70 10.22
N LYS A 551 22.54 -60.04 9.71
CA LYS A 551 22.46 -58.57 9.67
C LYS A 551 22.44 -57.96 11.08
N SER A 552 21.79 -58.61 12.04
CA SER A 552 21.77 -58.19 13.45
C SER A 552 23.16 -58.31 14.09
N MET A 553 23.87 -59.41 13.84
CA MET A 553 25.25 -59.61 14.28
C MET A 553 26.19 -58.59 13.64
N GLN A 554 26.06 -58.36 12.33
CA GLN A 554 26.86 -57.36 11.61
C GLN A 554 26.58 -55.94 12.14
N SER A 555 25.33 -55.62 12.45
CA SER A 555 24.95 -54.34 13.04
C SER A 555 25.57 -54.15 14.43
N LYS A 556 25.60 -55.21 15.27
CA LYS A 556 26.26 -55.17 16.59
C LYS A 556 27.78 -54.99 16.47
N VAL A 557 28.43 -55.73 15.58
CA VAL A 557 29.88 -55.59 15.33
C VAL A 557 30.21 -54.18 14.83
N ASN A 558 29.42 -53.64 13.90
CA ASN A 558 29.58 -52.26 13.44
C ASN A 558 29.34 -51.26 14.58
N GLN A 559 28.32 -51.47 15.42
CA GLN A 559 28.03 -50.61 16.56
C GLN A 559 29.17 -50.62 17.59
N ASP A 560 29.77 -51.77 17.88
CA ASP A 560 30.90 -51.87 18.80
C ASP A 560 32.19 -51.31 18.21
N GLN A 561 32.42 -51.48 16.90
CA GLN A 561 33.52 -50.80 16.20
C GLN A 561 33.35 -49.28 16.24
N HIS A 562 32.12 -48.77 16.02
CA HIS A 562 31.82 -47.35 16.13
C HIS A 562 32.02 -46.85 17.57
N LYS A 563 31.62 -47.61 18.60
CA LYS A 563 31.89 -47.24 20.01
C LYS A 563 33.38 -47.15 20.31
N ILE A 564 34.19 -48.10 19.82
CA ILE A 564 35.64 -48.08 20.00
C ILE A 564 36.27 -46.89 19.26
N GLN A 565 35.81 -46.58 18.04
CA GLN A 565 36.25 -45.41 17.29
C GLN A 565 35.84 -44.10 18.00
N LEU A 566 34.63 -44.05 18.55
CA LEU A 566 34.12 -42.88 19.27
C LEU A 566 34.88 -42.66 20.58
N ALA A 567 35.22 -43.72 21.31
CA ALA A 567 36.09 -43.65 22.50
C ALA A 567 37.52 -43.18 22.15
N LYS A 568 38.09 -43.66 21.04
CA LYS A 568 39.40 -43.18 20.56
C LYS A 568 39.35 -41.71 20.15
N ALA A 569 38.31 -41.29 19.44
CA ALA A 569 38.10 -39.90 19.05
C ALA A 569 37.87 -38.99 20.27
N GLN A 570 37.12 -39.45 21.28
CA GLN A 570 36.94 -38.72 22.53
C GLN A 570 38.25 -38.55 23.31
N ASN A 571 39.07 -39.60 23.40
CA ASN A 571 40.37 -39.51 24.06
C ASN A 571 41.35 -38.60 23.31
N GLN A 572 41.36 -38.63 21.97
CA GLN A 572 42.14 -37.69 21.16
C GLN A 572 41.64 -36.25 21.33
N LEU A 573 40.31 -36.04 21.31
CA LEU A 573 39.72 -34.73 21.53
C LEU A 573 40.06 -34.17 22.92
N GLN A 574 40.06 -35.00 23.97
CA GLN A 574 40.49 -34.57 25.30
C GLN A 574 41.97 -34.18 25.33
N ALA A 575 42.85 -34.98 24.72
CA ALA A 575 44.28 -34.66 24.63
C ALA A 575 44.53 -33.37 23.81
N ASP A 576 43.76 -33.15 22.75
CA ASP A 576 43.87 -31.94 21.93
C ASP A 576 43.26 -30.72 22.65
N GLN A 577 42.20 -30.89 23.45
CA GLN A 577 41.65 -29.84 24.32
C GLN A 577 42.64 -29.43 25.43
N GLU A 578 43.40 -30.38 25.99
CA GLU A 578 44.45 -30.07 26.97
C GLU A 578 45.61 -29.30 26.34
N LYS A 579 46.08 -29.74 25.16
CA LYS A 579 47.10 -29.00 24.40
C LYS A 579 46.63 -27.61 23.98
N LEU A 580 45.36 -27.48 23.58
CA LEU A 580 44.78 -26.19 23.21
C LEU A 580 44.70 -25.26 24.43
N ARG A 581 44.39 -25.77 25.62
CA ARG A 581 44.46 -24.99 26.87
C ARG A 581 45.88 -24.51 27.19
N GLU A 582 46.88 -25.37 27.02
CA GLU A 582 48.29 -24.97 27.23
C GLU A 582 48.75 -23.93 26.22
N LEU A 583 48.35 -24.06 24.95
CA LEU A 583 48.62 -23.07 23.90
C LEU A 583 47.92 -21.74 24.18
N LEU A 584 46.65 -21.76 24.61
CA LEU A 584 45.93 -20.54 24.99
C LEU A 584 46.61 -19.82 26.15
N GLN A 585 47.03 -20.55 27.20
CA GLN A 585 47.73 -19.93 28.33
C GLN A 585 49.09 -19.33 27.95
N LEU A 586 49.77 -19.90 26.96
CA LEU A 586 51.01 -19.35 26.41
C LEU A 586 50.74 -18.12 25.53
N GLN A 587 49.65 -18.15 24.75
CA GLN A 587 49.20 -17.03 23.94
C GLN A 587 48.80 -15.84 24.82
N ASP A 588 47.98 -16.07 25.86
CA ASP A 588 47.57 -15.02 26.81
C ASP A 588 48.77 -14.36 27.48
N LYS A 589 49.81 -15.13 27.84
CA LYS A 589 51.03 -14.58 28.45
C LYS A 589 51.86 -13.76 27.45
N LEU A 590 51.87 -14.17 26.18
CA LEU A 590 52.59 -13.44 25.13
C LEU A 590 51.84 -12.16 24.76
N GLU A 591 50.50 -12.20 24.70
CA GLU A 591 49.64 -11.04 24.47
C GLU A 591 49.76 -10.04 25.62
N GLN A 592 49.72 -10.49 26.88
CA GLN A 592 49.95 -9.61 28.04
C GLN A 592 51.33 -8.93 28.00
N GLN A 593 52.39 -9.61 27.54
CA GLN A 593 53.71 -8.98 27.38
C GLN A 593 53.75 -7.97 26.23
N LYS A 594 53.03 -8.24 25.13
CA LYS A 594 52.93 -7.32 23.99
C LYS A 594 52.15 -6.06 24.35
N GLU A 595 51.00 -6.20 25.01
CA GLU A 595 50.20 -5.06 25.46
C GLU A 595 50.99 -4.14 26.39
N LEU A 596 51.76 -4.71 27.32
CA LEU A 596 52.55 -3.91 28.26
C LEU A 596 53.66 -3.12 27.55
N MET A 597 54.28 -3.70 26.53
CA MET A 597 55.29 -3.03 25.71
C MET A 597 54.68 -1.95 24.80
N GLU A 598 53.51 -2.21 24.22
CA GLU A 598 52.80 -1.27 23.35
C GLU A 598 52.28 -0.06 24.15
N VAL A 599 51.81 -0.28 25.38
CA VAL A 599 51.40 0.81 26.28
C VAL A 599 52.58 1.71 26.64
N ASP A 600 53.75 1.14 26.98
CA ASP A 600 54.94 1.92 27.32
C ASP A 600 55.45 2.74 26.11
N GLN A 601 55.44 2.17 24.91
CA GLN A 601 55.84 2.86 23.68
C GLN A 601 54.86 3.97 23.28
N ASN A 602 53.55 3.72 23.40
CA ASN A 602 52.51 4.72 23.13
C ASN A 602 52.57 5.88 24.13
N GLN A 603 52.85 5.62 25.41
CA GLN A 603 53.07 6.67 26.40
C GLN A 603 54.25 7.57 26.00
N GLN A 604 55.38 7.01 25.55
CA GLN A 604 56.52 7.80 25.09
C GLN A 604 56.17 8.68 23.88
N LEU A 605 55.45 8.14 22.88
CA LEU A 605 54.98 8.92 21.74
C LEU A 605 54.06 10.08 22.15
N THR A 606 53.15 9.85 23.11
CA THR A 606 52.28 10.93 23.61
C THR A 606 53.05 12.05 24.31
N THR A 607 54.12 11.71 25.05
CA THR A 607 54.97 12.72 25.70
C THR A 607 55.73 13.57 24.68
N ILE A 608 56.32 12.95 23.64
CA ILE A 608 57.04 13.67 22.57
C ILE A 608 56.07 14.56 21.78
N LYS A 609 54.86 14.08 21.48
CA LYS A 609 53.81 14.87 20.80
C LYS A 609 53.39 16.10 21.61
N LYS A 610 53.29 15.96 22.94
CA LYS A 610 52.97 17.07 23.83
C LYS A 610 54.08 18.12 23.88
N GLU A 611 55.33 17.69 24.00
CA GLU A 611 56.49 18.60 23.96
C GLU A 611 56.57 19.36 22.63
N LEU A 612 56.26 18.70 21.51
CA LEU A 612 56.26 19.32 20.18
C LEU A 612 55.19 20.41 20.06
N ALA A 613 53.97 20.14 20.56
CA ALA A 613 52.91 21.13 20.61
C ALA A 613 53.27 22.35 21.49
N GLU A 614 53.93 22.12 22.62
CA GLU A 614 54.40 23.20 23.50
C GLU A 614 55.50 24.05 22.81
N THR A 615 56.42 23.43 22.07
CA THR A 615 57.42 24.18 21.29
C THR A 615 56.82 24.94 20.12
N ASN A 616 55.79 24.40 19.45
CA ASN A 616 55.12 25.07 18.35
C ASN A 616 54.36 26.32 18.83
N ASN A 617 53.63 26.21 19.95
CA ASN A 617 52.95 27.38 20.54
C ASN A 617 53.94 28.49 20.94
N GLN A 618 55.12 28.13 21.45
CA GLN A 618 56.17 29.11 21.76
C GLN A 618 56.75 29.79 20.51
N LEU A 619 56.82 29.06 19.39
CA LEU A 619 57.26 29.60 18.11
C LEU A 619 56.24 30.61 17.57
N ASP A 620 54.96 30.25 17.59
CA ASP A 620 53.86 31.13 17.16
C ASP A 620 53.83 32.43 17.98
N GLU A 621 53.98 32.34 19.31
CA GLU A 621 54.07 33.53 20.17
C GLU A 621 55.29 34.42 19.85
N CYS A 622 56.40 33.85 19.38
CA CYS A 622 57.58 34.61 18.98
C CYS A 622 57.36 35.27 17.60
N GLN A 623 56.72 34.58 16.66
CA GLN A 623 56.32 35.11 15.36
C GLN A 623 55.37 36.31 15.51
N GLU A 624 54.34 36.21 16.36
CA GLU A 624 53.43 37.33 16.61
C GLU A 624 54.14 38.56 17.18
N LYS A 625 55.08 38.35 18.11
CA LYS A 625 55.88 39.43 18.70
C LYS A 625 56.81 40.07 17.67
N LEU A 626 57.38 39.27 16.75
CA LEU A 626 58.21 39.78 15.66
C LEU A 626 57.40 40.66 14.72
N ILE A 627 56.25 40.19 14.24
CA ILE A 627 55.34 40.93 13.34
C ILE A 627 54.91 42.26 13.97
N ALA A 628 54.60 42.25 15.27
CA ALA A 628 54.22 43.47 15.99
C ALA A 628 55.37 44.50 16.05
N ARG A 629 56.63 44.05 16.15
CA ARG A 629 57.81 44.93 16.15
C ARG A 629 58.16 45.44 14.76
N GLU A 630 58.03 44.60 13.73
CA GLU A 630 58.18 45.03 12.33
C GLU A 630 57.16 46.09 11.94
N ALA A 631 55.90 45.96 12.38
CA ALA A 631 54.87 46.97 12.17
C ALA A 631 55.22 48.31 12.83
N GLN A 632 55.71 48.28 14.08
CA GLN A 632 56.17 49.49 14.78
C GLN A 632 57.38 50.13 14.09
N LEU A 633 58.28 49.31 13.54
CA LEU A 633 59.44 49.78 12.78
C LEU A 633 58.97 50.49 11.49
N ALA A 634 58.01 49.91 10.77
CA ALA A 634 57.43 50.52 9.57
C ALA A 634 56.73 51.86 9.87
N GLU A 635 56.00 51.96 10.99
CA GLU A 635 55.34 53.20 11.40
C GLU A 635 56.35 54.31 11.70
N ILE A 636 57.44 54.00 12.42
CA ILE A 636 58.50 54.98 12.72
C ILE A 636 59.27 55.35 11.44
N GLN A 637 59.47 54.41 10.51
CA GLN A 637 60.05 54.70 9.19
C GLN A 637 59.20 55.67 8.37
N GLN A 638 57.88 55.49 8.38
CA GLN A 638 56.95 56.39 7.69
C GLN A 638 56.98 57.79 8.32
N GLN A 639 56.92 57.89 9.65
CA GLN A 639 57.00 59.17 10.36
C GLN A 639 58.32 59.89 10.06
N LEU A 640 59.44 59.16 10.00
CA LEU A 640 60.73 59.71 9.59
C LEU A 640 60.71 60.25 8.16
N GLN A 641 60.02 59.55 7.25
CA GLN A 641 59.92 59.98 5.87
C GLN A 641 59.10 61.27 5.76
N GLU A 642 57.94 61.34 6.40
CA GLU A 642 57.08 62.53 6.44
C GLU A 642 57.84 63.74 7.01
N ILE A 643 58.52 63.57 8.15
CA ILE A 643 59.35 64.62 8.76
C ILE A 643 60.52 65.02 7.84
N SER A 644 61.13 64.06 7.14
CA SER A 644 62.21 64.36 6.20
C SER A 644 61.72 65.15 4.99
N GLU A 645 60.50 64.91 4.52
CA GLU A 645 59.85 65.66 3.44
C GLU A 645 59.45 67.07 3.91
N GLU A 646 58.95 67.22 5.13
CA GLU A 646 58.72 68.54 5.73
C GLU A 646 60.03 69.34 5.86
N LYS A 647 61.11 68.67 6.29
CA LYS A 647 62.43 69.29 6.33
C LYS A 647 62.90 69.75 4.95
N THR A 648 62.74 68.95 3.90
CA THR A 648 63.16 69.35 2.55
C THR A 648 62.33 70.51 2.03
N GLN A 649 61.02 70.51 2.27
CA GLN A 649 60.15 71.64 1.93
C GLN A 649 60.54 72.93 2.69
N LEU A 650 60.81 72.84 3.99
CA LEU A 650 61.30 73.97 4.78
C LEU A 650 62.66 74.45 4.26
N GLN A 651 63.54 73.53 3.86
CA GLN A 651 64.85 73.84 3.30
C GLN A 651 64.74 74.56 1.94
N GLU A 652 63.83 74.13 1.06
CA GLU A 652 63.53 74.81 -0.20
C GLU A 652 62.89 76.19 0.01
N GLN A 653 61.96 76.31 0.95
CA GLN A 653 61.36 77.60 1.31
C GLN A 653 62.41 78.58 1.86
N LEU A 654 63.34 78.08 2.67
CA LEU A 654 64.46 78.86 3.19
C LEU A 654 65.38 79.30 2.04
N GLN A 655 65.70 78.41 1.10
CA GLN A 655 66.52 78.73 -0.07
C GLN A 655 65.86 79.74 -1.01
N ASN A 656 64.54 79.64 -1.24
CA ASN A 656 63.78 80.59 -2.06
C ASN A 656 63.72 81.97 -1.39
N LYS A 657 63.45 82.04 -0.09
CA LYS A 657 63.45 83.31 0.65
C LYS A 657 64.84 83.95 0.76
N GLU A 658 65.90 83.14 0.85
CA GLU A 658 67.28 83.64 0.79
C GLU A 658 67.59 84.27 -0.58
N GLN A 659 67.08 83.70 -1.68
CA GLN A 659 67.25 84.24 -3.05
C GLN A 659 66.40 85.50 -3.33
N GLU A 660 65.22 85.62 -2.74
CA GLU A 660 64.34 86.79 -2.90
C GLU A 660 64.77 88.00 -2.05
N SER A 661 65.67 87.82 -1.06
CA SER A 661 66.05 88.87 -0.12
C SER A 661 67.09 89.87 -0.67
N GLY A 662 66.61 91.00 -1.18
CA GLY A 662 67.40 92.22 -1.40
C GLY A 662 67.20 93.24 -0.26
N THR A 663 68.11 93.26 0.72
CA THR A 663 68.31 94.36 1.70
C THR A 663 67.12 94.84 2.56
N ASP A 664 66.19 93.97 2.97
CA ASP A 664 65.14 94.32 3.97
C ASP A 664 65.30 93.53 5.30
N PRO A 665 65.26 94.20 6.48
CA PRO A 665 65.56 93.57 7.78
C PRO A 665 64.45 92.64 8.32
N GLU A 666 63.21 92.75 7.82
CA GLU A 666 62.12 91.84 8.22
C GLU A 666 62.31 90.41 7.65
N HIS A 667 62.92 90.29 6.47
CA HIS A 667 63.26 88.99 5.88
C HIS A 667 64.34 88.23 6.67
N ALA A 668 65.26 88.94 7.34
CA ALA A 668 66.31 88.32 8.14
C ALA A 668 65.76 87.58 9.37
N ASN A 669 64.75 88.12 10.04
CA ASN A 669 64.11 87.45 11.19
C ASN A 669 63.33 86.20 10.76
N GLN A 670 62.63 86.25 9.62
CA GLN A 670 61.91 85.08 9.09
C GLN A 670 62.87 83.96 8.65
N ILE A 671 64.04 84.31 8.08
CA ILE A 671 65.08 83.32 7.75
C ILE A 671 65.63 82.68 9.02
N GLN A 672 65.84 83.45 10.08
CA GLN A 672 66.31 82.92 11.37
C GLN A 672 65.28 81.95 11.99
N GLU A 673 63.99 82.30 11.97
CA GLU A 673 62.91 81.45 12.49
C GLU A 673 62.78 80.14 11.69
N LEU A 674 62.90 80.20 10.36
CA LEU A 674 62.94 78.99 9.52
C LEU A 674 64.19 78.13 9.80
N ARG A 675 65.35 78.73 10.10
CA ARG A 675 66.55 77.98 10.50
C ARG A 675 66.36 77.27 11.83
N ASP A 676 65.73 77.93 12.81
CA ASP A 676 65.46 77.33 14.12
C ASP A 676 64.44 76.18 14.01
N GLN A 677 63.42 76.32 13.15
CA GLN A 677 62.48 75.24 12.83
C GLN A 677 63.18 74.05 12.15
N LEU A 678 64.09 74.32 11.20
CA LEU A 678 64.87 73.27 10.53
C LEU A 678 65.82 72.55 11.50
N LEU A 679 66.40 73.27 12.46
CA LEU A 679 67.21 72.68 13.54
C LEU A 679 66.37 71.80 14.48
N ALA A 680 65.16 72.24 14.84
CA ALA A 680 64.24 71.43 15.64
C ALA A 680 63.83 70.14 14.90
N GLN A 681 63.47 70.25 13.62
CA GLN A 681 63.15 69.10 12.77
C GLN A 681 64.34 68.15 12.61
N ASN A 682 65.57 68.67 12.50
CA ASN A 682 66.78 67.83 12.48
C ASN A 682 66.98 67.05 13.80
N GLN A 683 66.73 67.67 14.95
CA GLN A 683 66.82 66.98 16.25
C GLN A 683 65.73 65.92 16.41
N GLU A 684 64.54 66.14 15.85
CA GLU A 684 63.47 65.14 15.83
C GLU A 684 63.83 63.95 14.93
N ILE A 685 64.36 64.20 13.73
CA ILE A 685 64.89 63.15 12.85
C ILE A 685 65.97 62.32 13.56
N GLU A 686 66.92 62.94 14.25
CA GLU A 686 67.97 62.21 14.98
C GLU A 686 67.40 61.32 16.10
N LYS A 687 66.36 61.78 16.80
CA LYS A 687 65.68 60.97 17.83
C LYS A 687 64.97 59.77 17.22
N TYR A 688 64.18 59.97 16.17
CA TYR A 688 63.48 58.88 15.50
C TYR A 688 64.46 57.91 14.83
N GLN A 689 65.59 58.37 14.31
CA GLN A 689 66.65 57.49 13.79
C GLN A 689 67.29 56.64 14.89
N ALA A 690 67.50 57.20 16.08
CA ALA A 690 68.02 56.45 17.23
C ALA A 690 67.02 55.41 17.77
N GLU A 691 65.73 55.73 17.75
CA GLU A 691 64.65 54.79 18.11
C GLU A 691 64.51 53.67 17.08
N LEU A 692 64.58 54.01 15.79
CA LEU A 692 64.59 53.04 14.69
C LEU A 692 65.76 52.06 14.79
N GLY A 693 66.96 52.54 15.16
CA GLY A 693 68.11 51.66 15.40
C GLY A 693 67.88 50.65 16.52
N LYS A 694 67.26 51.07 17.64
CA LYS A 694 66.92 50.17 18.75
C LYS A 694 65.84 49.15 18.39
N LEU A 695 64.84 49.56 17.61
CA LEU A 695 63.81 48.65 17.10
C LEU A 695 64.38 47.65 16.09
N GLN A 696 65.31 48.07 15.23
CA GLN A 696 66.01 47.17 14.31
C GLN A 696 66.82 46.11 15.05
N GLU A 697 67.57 46.48 16.09
CA GLU A 697 68.28 45.52 16.95
C GLU A 697 67.32 44.55 17.67
N ALA A 698 66.15 45.04 18.11
CA ALA A 698 65.14 44.20 18.74
C ALA A 698 64.51 43.21 17.75
N VAL A 699 64.21 43.64 16.51
CA VAL A 699 63.70 42.77 15.43
C VAL A 699 64.73 41.67 15.12
N GLN A 700 66.00 42.02 14.93
CA GLN A 700 67.07 41.03 14.70
C GLN A 700 67.20 40.02 15.84
N ALA A 701 67.12 40.47 17.10
CA ALA A 701 67.16 39.56 18.25
C ALA A 701 65.96 38.59 18.29
N TYR A 702 64.78 39.02 17.87
CA TYR A 702 63.62 38.15 17.75
C TYR A 702 63.72 37.19 16.55
N GLU A 703 64.24 37.64 15.41
CA GLU A 703 64.53 36.78 14.24
C GLU A 703 65.51 35.65 14.61
N GLU A 704 66.59 35.96 15.34
CA GLU A 704 67.55 34.94 15.81
C GLU A 704 66.90 33.95 16.79
N GLN A 705 66.07 34.43 17.73
CA GLN A 705 65.34 33.55 18.65
C GLN A 705 64.37 32.62 17.90
N LEU A 706 63.69 33.14 16.88
CA LEU A 706 62.76 32.40 16.04
C LEU A 706 63.50 31.29 15.28
N ALA A 707 64.64 31.60 14.67
CA ALA A 707 65.49 30.62 14.00
C ALA A 707 65.95 29.48 14.93
N THR A 708 66.37 29.81 16.17
CA THR A 708 66.77 28.77 17.14
C THR A 708 65.59 27.89 17.59
N LYS A 709 64.38 28.43 17.63
CA LYS A 709 63.16 27.68 17.98
C LYS A 709 62.69 26.81 16.83
N GLU A 710 62.80 27.28 15.59
CA GLU A 710 62.54 26.47 14.38
C GLU A 710 63.50 25.28 14.28
N GLU A 711 64.78 25.47 14.58
CA GLU A 711 65.77 24.37 14.59
C GLU A 711 65.46 23.32 15.68
N GLN A 712 65.01 23.77 16.87
CA GLN A 712 64.55 22.86 17.94
C GLN A 712 63.30 22.08 17.52
N LEU A 713 62.37 22.73 16.82
CA LEU A 713 61.14 22.11 16.35
C LEU A 713 61.47 21.05 15.29
N GLN A 714 62.32 21.36 14.31
CA GLN A 714 62.79 20.40 13.30
C GLN A 714 63.53 19.21 13.94
N ALA A 715 64.35 19.45 14.96
CA ALA A 715 65.03 18.38 15.69
C ALA A 715 64.01 17.45 16.40
N LYS A 716 62.97 18.01 17.02
CA LYS A 716 61.91 17.23 17.69
C LYS A 716 60.99 16.50 16.71
N GLU A 717 60.67 17.09 15.57
CA GLU A 717 59.96 16.43 14.47
C GLU A 717 60.74 15.24 13.91
N SER A 718 62.06 15.39 13.72
CA SER A 718 62.92 14.29 13.26
C SER A 718 62.98 13.13 14.27
N GLN A 719 62.97 13.43 15.57
CA GLN A 719 62.91 12.41 16.63
C GLN A 719 61.57 11.67 16.64
N LEU A 720 60.46 12.40 16.41
CA LEU A 720 59.13 11.82 16.32
C LEU A 720 59.01 10.90 15.09
N LEU A 721 59.50 11.34 13.93
CA LEU A 721 59.53 10.53 12.71
C LEU A 721 60.37 9.26 12.88
N ALA A 722 61.56 9.37 13.50
CA ALA A 722 62.39 8.21 13.78
C ALA A 722 61.71 7.20 14.73
N MET A 723 60.97 7.69 15.72
CA MET A 723 60.23 6.85 16.66
C MET A 723 59.00 6.20 16.00
N GLU A 724 58.27 6.93 15.15
CA GLU A 724 57.15 6.40 14.37
C GLU A 724 57.63 5.36 13.34
N GLU A 725 58.78 5.57 12.70
CA GLU A 725 59.40 4.60 11.78
C GLU A 725 59.89 3.35 12.51
N GLN A 726 60.45 3.49 13.73
CA GLN A 726 60.78 2.35 14.57
C GLN A 726 59.55 1.53 14.97
N LEU A 727 58.41 2.18 15.25
CA LEU A 727 57.15 1.49 15.58
C LEU A 727 56.60 0.72 14.37
N GLN A 728 56.61 1.33 13.18
CA GLN A 728 56.21 0.67 11.94
C GLN A 728 57.15 -0.49 11.58
N SER A 729 58.45 -0.32 11.79
CA SER A 729 59.43 -1.39 11.59
C SER A 729 59.27 -2.52 12.60
N HIS A 730 58.92 -2.24 13.85
CA HIS A 730 58.65 -3.27 14.86
C HIS A 730 57.38 -4.06 14.52
N GLN A 731 56.32 -3.39 14.11
CA GLN A 731 55.09 -4.05 13.65
C GLN A 731 55.34 -4.94 12.42
N ALA A 732 56.14 -4.48 11.45
CA ALA A 732 56.53 -5.28 10.29
C ALA A 732 57.45 -6.45 10.67
N ALA A 733 58.37 -6.25 11.62
CA ALA A 733 59.27 -7.30 12.12
C ALA A 733 58.51 -8.38 12.90
N ASP A 734 57.50 -8.02 13.69
CA ASP A 734 56.67 -8.96 14.44
C ASP A 734 55.81 -9.82 13.52
N GLN A 735 55.24 -9.24 12.45
CA GLN A 735 54.54 -10.00 11.42
C GLN A 735 55.50 -10.97 10.70
N SER A 736 56.73 -10.52 10.40
CA SER A 736 57.75 -11.37 9.81
C SER A 736 58.21 -12.47 10.75
N GLN A 737 58.39 -12.20 12.05
CA GLN A 737 58.76 -13.20 13.05
C GLN A 737 57.66 -14.23 13.26
N HIS A 738 56.39 -13.82 13.27
CA HIS A 738 55.27 -14.76 13.36
C HIS A 738 55.24 -15.73 12.18
N LEU A 739 55.44 -15.22 10.95
CA LEU A 739 55.56 -16.04 9.74
C LEU A 739 56.81 -16.95 9.79
N GLN A 740 57.90 -16.47 10.37
CA GLN A 740 59.15 -17.24 10.48
C GLN A 740 59.07 -18.35 11.53
N GLN A 741 58.36 -18.11 12.65
CA GLN A 741 58.07 -19.13 13.66
C GLN A 741 57.14 -20.22 13.13
N THR A 742 56.16 -19.88 12.29
CA THR A 742 55.32 -20.88 11.61
C THR A 742 56.13 -21.71 10.61
N ILE A 743 57.04 -21.09 9.86
CA ILE A 743 57.96 -21.79 8.96
C ILE A 743 58.92 -22.70 9.74
N GLU A 744 59.46 -22.25 10.88
CA GLU A 744 60.32 -23.07 11.74
C GLU A 744 59.57 -24.22 12.42
N GLY A 745 58.30 -24.02 12.81
CA GLY A 745 57.43 -25.08 13.32
C GLY A 745 57.25 -26.20 12.29
N LEU A 746 56.86 -25.84 11.06
CA LEU A 746 56.77 -26.76 9.93
C LEU A 746 58.13 -27.40 9.59
N GLY A 747 59.23 -26.67 9.77
CA GLY A 747 60.59 -27.17 9.61
C GLY A 747 60.98 -28.21 10.65
N LYS A 748 60.56 -28.05 11.91
CA LYS A 748 60.80 -29.02 13.00
C LYS A 748 60.02 -30.31 12.76
N GLU A 749 58.74 -30.21 12.40
CA GLU A 749 57.92 -31.38 12.06
C GLU A 749 58.51 -32.17 10.88
N LYS A 750 58.95 -31.45 9.83
CA LYS A 750 59.67 -32.06 8.70
C LYS A 750 60.95 -32.77 9.14
N ASN A 751 61.73 -32.16 10.04
CA ASN A 751 62.99 -32.74 10.52
C ASN A 751 62.76 -33.94 11.45
N GLU A 752 61.70 -33.96 12.24
CA GLU A 752 61.29 -35.12 13.04
C GLU A 752 60.86 -36.28 12.16
N LEU A 753 60.13 -36.00 11.08
CA LEU A 753 59.77 -37.00 10.08
C LEU A 753 61.01 -37.58 9.36
N ILE A 754 61.99 -36.73 9.02
CA ILE A 754 63.27 -37.17 8.45
C ILE A 754 64.05 -38.04 9.44
N LYS A 755 64.07 -37.70 10.74
CA LYS A 755 64.72 -38.52 11.77
C LYS A 755 64.05 -39.88 11.93
N ALA A 756 62.72 -39.94 11.91
CA ALA A 756 61.99 -41.21 11.97
C ALA A 756 62.30 -42.12 10.76
N ILE A 757 62.40 -41.54 9.56
CA ILE A 757 62.80 -42.26 8.35
C ILE A 757 64.26 -42.74 8.43
N GLN A 758 65.17 -41.90 8.93
CA GLN A 758 66.58 -42.28 9.11
C GLN A 758 66.77 -43.38 10.16
N GLN A 759 66.00 -43.35 11.25
CA GLN A 759 66.04 -44.41 12.28
C GLN A 759 65.56 -45.74 11.69
N LYS A 760 64.48 -45.74 10.90
CA LYS A 760 64.00 -46.94 10.19
C LYS A 760 65.00 -47.46 9.17
N HIS A 761 65.72 -46.59 8.48
CA HIS A 761 66.78 -46.99 7.55
C HIS A 761 67.99 -47.61 8.27
N GLN A 762 68.38 -47.09 9.44
CA GLN A 762 69.45 -47.65 10.26
C GLN A 762 69.08 -49.02 10.84
N GLU A 763 67.84 -49.21 11.31
CA GLU A 763 67.31 -50.52 11.74
C GLU A 763 67.36 -51.53 10.58
N ASN A 764 66.92 -51.12 9.38
CA ASN A 764 66.96 -51.97 8.19
C ASN A 764 68.39 -52.39 7.81
N THR A 765 69.35 -51.47 7.94
CA THR A 765 70.77 -51.74 7.65
C THR A 765 71.39 -52.72 8.65
N GLN A 766 70.94 -52.73 9.91
CA GLN A 766 71.40 -53.68 10.93
C GLN A 766 70.94 -55.12 10.65
N TYR A 767 69.73 -55.30 10.10
CA TYR A 767 69.23 -56.62 9.69
C TYR A 767 70.05 -57.22 8.53
N TYR A 768 70.47 -56.40 7.57
CA TYR A 768 71.33 -56.87 6.47
C TYR A 768 72.76 -57.25 6.92
N ALA A 769 73.29 -56.59 7.95
CA ALA A 769 74.61 -56.91 8.50
C ALA A 769 74.64 -58.25 9.27
N GLU A 770 73.54 -58.60 9.96
CA GLU A 770 73.45 -59.85 10.74
C GLU A 770 73.30 -61.09 9.84
N ILE A 771 72.63 -60.95 8.68
CA ILE A 771 72.46 -62.03 7.69
C ILE A 771 73.81 -62.41 7.03
N GLN A 772 74.71 -61.45 6.78
CA GLN A 772 76.04 -61.73 6.23
C GLN A 772 76.97 -62.47 7.22
N ARG A 773 76.65 -62.48 8.52
CA ARG A 773 77.49 -63.08 9.56
C ARG A 773 77.37 -64.62 9.64
N LEU A 774 76.31 -65.21 9.07
CA LEU A 774 75.98 -66.64 9.23
C LEU A 774 76.39 -67.56 8.06
N GLN A 775 77.03 -67.03 7.02
CA GLN A 775 77.37 -67.77 5.80
C GLN A 775 78.55 -68.78 5.83
N PRO A 776 79.55 -68.75 6.75
CA PRO A 776 80.71 -69.64 6.66
C PRO A 776 80.60 -71.01 7.38
N PHE A 777 79.50 -71.33 8.08
CA PHE A 777 79.39 -72.60 8.83
C PHE A 777 78.96 -73.83 8.00
N GLU A 778 78.64 -73.65 6.72
CA GLU A 778 78.09 -74.73 5.87
C GLU A 778 79.17 -75.55 5.12
N GLN A 779 80.41 -75.05 5.04
CA GLN A 779 81.48 -75.70 4.25
C GLN A 779 82.31 -76.75 5.03
N GLN A 780 82.25 -76.79 6.36
CA GLN A 780 83.08 -77.71 7.18
C GLN A 780 82.52 -79.14 7.33
N LEU A 781 81.29 -79.41 6.90
CA LEU A 781 80.64 -80.73 7.07
C LEU A 781 80.92 -81.74 5.94
N LYS A 782 81.54 -81.32 4.83
CA LYS A 782 81.78 -82.20 3.66
C LYS A 782 83.09 -83.00 3.71
N ASP A 783 84.02 -82.65 4.59
CA ASP A 783 85.36 -83.25 4.59
C ASP A 783 85.51 -84.49 5.50
N LEU A 784 84.64 -84.70 6.49
CA LEU A 784 84.74 -85.85 7.43
C LEU A 784 84.24 -87.20 6.88
N ALA A 785 83.52 -87.23 5.75
CA ALA A 785 82.92 -88.46 5.23
C ALA A 785 83.92 -89.39 4.52
N LYS A 786 85.10 -88.89 4.11
CA LYS A 786 86.08 -89.63 3.30
C LYS A 786 87.07 -90.48 4.10
N GLU A 787 87.12 -90.36 5.43
CA GLU A 787 88.08 -91.12 6.26
C GLU A 787 87.57 -92.48 6.75
N ARG A 788 86.27 -92.75 6.67
CA ARG A 788 85.63 -93.94 7.28
C ARG A 788 85.80 -95.24 6.46
N GLU A 789 86.18 -95.14 5.18
CA GLU A 789 86.33 -96.28 4.26
C GLU A 789 87.66 -97.03 4.46
N LYS A 790 88.67 -96.39 5.04
CA LYS A 790 90.03 -96.99 5.19
C LYS A 790 90.19 -97.93 6.39
N LEU A 791 89.24 -97.98 7.33
CA LEU A 791 89.33 -98.79 8.56
C LEU A 791 88.72 -100.18 8.43
N GLN A 792 88.10 -100.51 7.29
CA GLN A 792 87.37 -101.77 7.07
C GLN A 792 88.25 -102.95 6.66
N ASP A 793 89.51 -102.71 6.24
CA ASP A 793 90.40 -103.76 5.71
C ASP A 793 91.46 -104.29 6.69
N GLN A 794 91.62 -103.66 7.85
CA GLN A 794 92.46 -104.21 8.91
C GLN A 794 91.59 -104.95 9.92
N VAL A 795 92.09 -106.05 10.48
CA VAL A 795 91.41 -106.87 11.50
C VAL A 795 90.46 -107.98 10.98
N GLY A 796 90.32 -108.11 9.65
CA GLY A 796 90.37 -109.45 9.02
C GLY A 796 91.62 -110.25 9.43
N PHE A 797 92.58 -109.57 10.06
CA PHE A 797 93.75 -110.15 10.64
C PHE A 797 93.50 -110.84 11.98
N LEU A 798 92.84 -111.97 11.82
CA LEU A 798 93.27 -113.19 12.46
C LEU A 798 92.59 -113.47 13.76
N LYS A 799 91.72 -114.47 13.65
CA LYS A 799 92.07 -115.81 14.15
C LYS A 799 92.41 -115.93 15.64
N GLU A 800 92.17 -114.91 16.45
CA GLU A 800 91.69 -115.05 17.84
C GLU A 800 90.21 -115.46 17.86
N LYS A 801 89.58 -115.37 16.69
CA LYS A 801 88.40 -116.09 16.20
C LYS A 801 88.56 -117.63 16.18
N SER A 802 89.12 -118.28 17.20
CA SER A 802 89.06 -119.74 17.28
C SER A 802 88.61 -120.21 18.65
N ASP A 803 89.23 -119.70 19.70
CA ASP A 803 89.06 -120.32 21.02
C ASP A 803 88.03 -119.59 21.89
N ILE A 804 87.72 -118.34 21.56
CA ILE A 804 86.57 -117.60 22.10
C ILE A 804 85.27 -118.08 21.43
N LEU A 805 85.33 -118.73 20.27
CA LEU A 805 84.17 -119.04 19.42
C LEU A 805 83.14 -119.99 20.04
N THR A 806 83.57 -120.86 20.96
CA THR A 806 82.69 -121.86 21.61
C THR A 806 81.99 -121.30 22.85
N THR A 807 82.64 -120.43 23.62
CA THR A 807 82.01 -119.67 24.72
C THR A 807 81.23 -118.45 24.19
N ASN A 808 81.69 -117.87 23.08
CA ASN A 808 80.94 -116.90 22.29
C ASN A 808 79.69 -117.53 21.71
N LEU A 809 79.62 -118.78 21.25
CA LEU A 809 78.37 -119.26 20.64
C LEU A 809 77.16 -119.23 21.61
N LEU A 810 77.36 -119.52 22.90
CA LEU A 810 76.29 -119.52 23.91
C LEU A 810 75.96 -118.10 24.42
N THR A 811 76.98 -117.27 24.59
CA THR A 811 76.80 -115.83 24.84
C THR A 811 76.33 -115.09 23.60
N GLU A 812 76.58 -115.58 22.38
CA GLU A 812 76.09 -115.08 21.09
C GLU A 812 74.66 -115.53 20.86
N GLN A 813 74.20 -116.66 21.39
CA GLN A 813 72.79 -117.00 21.26
C GLN A 813 71.91 -116.10 22.15
N THR A 814 72.41 -115.76 23.34
CA THR A 814 71.77 -114.79 24.25
C THR A 814 71.99 -113.35 23.79
N ASN A 815 73.19 -113.00 23.35
CA ASN A 815 73.49 -111.72 22.71
C ASN A 815 72.81 -111.59 21.36
N GLN A 816 72.52 -112.63 20.56
CA GLN A 816 71.74 -112.53 19.32
C GLN A 816 70.28 -112.22 19.63
N ARG A 817 69.75 -112.75 20.73
CA ARG A 817 68.39 -112.42 21.18
C ARG A 817 68.32 -111.00 21.73
N LEU A 818 69.32 -110.58 22.51
CA LEU A 818 69.45 -109.20 22.99
C LEU A 818 69.78 -108.23 21.86
N LEU A 819 70.59 -108.59 20.87
CA LEU A 819 70.87 -107.81 19.67
C LEU A 819 69.64 -107.77 18.76
N GLN A 820 68.86 -108.84 18.63
CA GLN A 820 67.59 -108.78 17.90
C GLN A 820 66.60 -107.86 18.61
N GLN A 821 66.53 -107.92 19.94
CA GLN A 821 65.71 -107.01 20.73
C GLN A 821 66.23 -105.56 20.64
N GLN A 822 67.53 -105.33 20.75
CA GLN A 822 68.14 -104.01 20.58
C GLN A 822 68.06 -103.52 19.13
N GLN A 823 68.06 -104.41 18.14
CA GLN A 823 67.89 -104.08 16.74
C GLN A 823 66.41 -103.77 16.44
N SER A 824 65.45 -104.47 17.05
CA SER A 824 64.04 -104.11 16.96
C SER A 824 63.73 -102.82 17.71
N GLU A 825 64.28 -102.63 18.91
CA GLU A 825 64.17 -101.39 19.68
C GLU A 825 64.86 -100.22 18.94
N SER A 826 66.03 -100.45 18.33
CA SER A 826 66.71 -99.45 17.48
C SER A 826 65.97 -99.18 16.17
N GLN A 827 65.29 -100.17 15.58
CA GLN A 827 64.44 -99.97 14.40
C GLN A 827 63.15 -99.23 14.77
N GLU A 828 62.56 -99.52 15.92
CA GLU A 828 61.42 -98.79 16.47
C GLU A 828 61.80 -97.34 16.82
N GLN A 829 62.98 -97.11 17.40
CA GLN A 829 63.54 -95.77 17.63
C GLN A 829 63.87 -95.05 16.32
N GLN A 830 64.44 -95.74 15.33
CA GLN A 830 64.69 -95.15 14.01
C GLN A 830 63.37 -94.80 13.32
N ALA A 831 62.35 -95.63 13.44
CA ALA A 831 61.02 -95.37 12.90
C ALA A 831 60.27 -94.27 13.68
N SER A 832 60.47 -94.15 15.00
CA SER A 832 59.90 -93.05 15.79
C SER A 832 60.57 -91.73 15.44
N VAL A 833 61.90 -91.69 15.37
CA VAL A 833 62.65 -90.51 14.94
C VAL A 833 62.33 -90.12 13.49
N GLN A 834 62.12 -91.09 12.59
CA GLN A 834 61.65 -90.79 11.23
C GLN A 834 60.26 -90.17 11.21
N ARG A 835 59.31 -90.69 12.00
CA ARG A 835 57.98 -90.07 12.14
C ARG A 835 58.06 -88.69 12.78
N ASP A 836 58.92 -88.50 13.76
CA ASP A 836 59.15 -87.19 14.39
C ASP A 836 59.78 -86.21 13.40
N LEU A 837 60.73 -86.66 12.56
CA LEU A 837 61.31 -85.85 11.48
C LEU A 837 60.29 -85.51 10.40
N GLU A 838 59.44 -86.46 10.01
CA GLU A 838 58.35 -86.22 9.05
C GLU A 838 57.32 -85.24 9.62
N ARG A 839 56.97 -85.37 10.90
CA ARG A 839 56.11 -84.43 11.62
C ARG A 839 56.74 -83.05 11.72
N LEU A 840 58.04 -82.97 12.01
CA LEU A 840 58.74 -81.69 12.13
C LEU A 840 58.89 -81.01 10.75
N ARG A 841 59.11 -81.79 9.69
CA ARG A 841 59.08 -81.29 8.31
C ARG A 841 57.70 -80.81 7.90
N ALA A 842 56.65 -81.55 8.24
CA ALA A 842 55.28 -81.14 7.97
C ALA A 842 54.93 -79.84 8.72
N HIS A 843 55.31 -79.73 10.00
CA HIS A 843 55.10 -78.51 10.77
C HIS A 843 55.94 -77.33 10.25
N LEU A 844 57.19 -77.54 9.84
CA LEU A 844 57.99 -76.47 9.23
C LEU A 844 57.40 -76.02 7.90
N LEU A 845 56.92 -76.94 7.06
CA LEU A 845 56.22 -76.60 5.83
C LEU A 845 54.91 -75.86 6.13
N GLU A 846 54.14 -76.29 7.11
CA GLU A 846 52.90 -75.60 7.53
C GLU A 846 53.21 -74.19 8.05
N VAL A 847 54.27 -74.00 8.84
CA VAL A 847 54.70 -72.67 9.31
C VAL A 847 55.22 -71.81 8.16
N GLU A 848 55.99 -72.36 7.22
CA GLU A 848 56.43 -71.63 6.03
C GLU A 848 55.23 -71.27 5.14
N GLU A 849 54.29 -72.18 4.91
CA GLU A 849 53.05 -71.93 4.19
C GLU A 849 52.23 -70.83 4.87
N LEU A 850 52.05 -70.90 6.20
CA LEU A 850 51.36 -69.85 6.98
C LEU A 850 52.08 -68.50 6.88
N HIS A 851 53.41 -68.45 7.03
CA HIS A 851 54.14 -67.19 6.89
C HIS A 851 54.08 -66.61 5.46
N THR A 852 54.10 -67.47 4.43
CA THR A 852 53.91 -67.01 3.05
C THR A 852 52.50 -66.51 2.81
N GLN A 853 51.50 -67.16 3.40
CA GLN A 853 50.10 -66.74 3.34
C GLN A 853 49.91 -65.38 4.04
N GLU A 854 50.39 -65.24 5.28
CA GLU A 854 50.34 -63.99 6.05
C GLU A 854 51.05 -62.85 5.30
N SER A 855 52.19 -63.12 4.66
CA SER A 855 52.91 -62.11 3.87
C SER A 855 52.12 -61.65 2.64
N VAL A 856 51.46 -62.59 1.95
CA VAL A 856 50.60 -62.27 0.79
C VAL A 856 49.35 -61.51 1.24
N GLU A 857 48.73 -61.89 2.36
CA GLU A 857 47.59 -61.18 2.94
C GLU A 857 47.97 -59.75 3.34
N LEU A 858 49.10 -59.56 4.01
CA LEU A 858 49.62 -58.23 4.36
C LEU A 858 49.94 -57.38 3.12
N GLN A 859 50.48 -57.99 2.05
CA GLN A 859 50.71 -57.28 0.80
C GLN A 859 49.38 -56.89 0.13
N ARG A 860 48.38 -57.78 0.15
CA ARG A 860 47.03 -57.50 -0.37
C ARG A 860 46.38 -56.35 0.40
N ASP A 861 46.50 -56.33 1.72
CA ASP A 861 45.96 -55.28 2.57
C ASP A 861 46.68 -53.93 2.38
N LEU A 862 48.00 -53.95 2.12
CA LEU A 862 48.77 -52.76 1.75
C LEU A 862 48.36 -52.22 0.37
N GLU A 863 48.18 -53.08 -0.62
CA GLU A 863 47.69 -52.71 -1.96
C GLU A 863 46.26 -52.17 -1.89
N GLU A 864 45.40 -52.80 -1.09
CA GLU A 864 44.03 -52.34 -0.83
C GLU A 864 44.04 -50.97 -0.13
N SER A 865 44.87 -50.78 0.91
CA SER A 865 45.02 -49.49 1.60
C SER A 865 45.55 -48.39 0.68
N ARG A 866 46.52 -48.70 -0.20
CA ARG A 866 47.02 -47.75 -1.21
C ARG A 866 45.96 -47.40 -2.25
N SER A 867 45.16 -48.38 -2.70
CA SER A 867 44.07 -48.10 -3.63
C SER A 867 42.99 -47.22 -2.98
N ARG A 868 42.65 -47.48 -1.71
CA ARG A 868 41.74 -46.63 -0.92
C ARG A 868 42.30 -45.22 -0.76
N GLN A 869 43.59 -45.08 -0.47
CA GLN A 869 44.24 -43.77 -0.39
C GLN A 869 44.16 -43.01 -1.73
N ALA A 870 44.44 -43.67 -2.86
CA ALA A 870 44.35 -43.04 -4.18
C ALA A 870 42.91 -42.60 -4.52
N VAL A 871 41.91 -43.40 -4.15
CA VAL A 871 40.49 -43.04 -4.32
C VAL A 871 40.11 -41.85 -3.44
N LEU A 872 40.56 -41.83 -2.18
CA LEU A 872 40.33 -40.71 -1.27
C LEU A 872 41.00 -39.42 -1.75
N GLU A 873 42.25 -39.48 -2.22
CA GLU A 873 42.94 -38.34 -2.82
C GLU A 873 42.21 -37.82 -4.06
N GLN A 874 41.68 -38.71 -4.91
CA GLN A 874 40.86 -38.32 -6.05
C GLN A 874 39.49 -37.73 -5.63
N GLN A 875 38.89 -38.23 -4.56
CA GLN A 875 37.65 -37.65 -4.00
C GLN A 875 37.91 -36.27 -3.40
N VAL A 876 39.04 -36.07 -2.72
CA VAL A 876 39.46 -34.77 -2.20
C VAL A 876 39.78 -33.78 -3.33
N SER A 877 40.43 -34.22 -4.41
CA SER A 877 40.68 -33.35 -5.56
C SER A 877 39.37 -32.97 -6.27
N LYS A 878 38.44 -33.92 -6.40
CA LYS A 878 37.10 -33.67 -6.94
C LYS A 878 36.28 -32.74 -6.04
N SER A 879 36.31 -32.94 -4.72
CA SER A 879 35.59 -32.08 -3.77
C SER A 879 36.21 -30.69 -3.70
N SER A 880 37.54 -30.54 -3.77
CA SER A 880 38.21 -29.24 -3.86
C SER A 880 37.85 -28.51 -5.14
N THR A 881 37.76 -29.22 -6.27
CA THR A 881 37.32 -28.63 -7.55
C THR A 881 35.84 -28.25 -7.50
N ALA A 882 34.99 -29.10 -6.90
CA ALA A 882 33.58 -28.83 -6.69
C ALA A 882 33.36 -27.62 -5.77
N TYR A 883 34.12 -27.51 -4.67
CA TYR A 883 34.11 -26.38 -3.75
C TYR A 883 34.55 -25.09 -4.44
N THR A 884 35.63 -25.14 -5.23
CA THR A 884 36.08 -23.99 -6.03
C THR A 884 35.00 -23.59 -7.04
N SER A 885 34.37 -24.54 -7.72
CA SER A 885 33.27 -24.26 -8.67
C SER A 885 32.02 -23.70 -7.98
N ALA A 886 31.69 -24.19 -6.79
CA ALA A 886 30.56 -23.72 -5.99
C ALA A 886 30.83 -22.31 -5.45
N SER A 887 32.06 -22.04 -5.01
CA SER A 887 32.51 -20.72 -4.59
C SER A 887 32.48 -19.71 -5.75
N ILE A 888 32.95 -20.10 -6.94
CA ILE A 888 32.84 -19.25 -8.15
C ILE A 888 31.37 -18.98 -8.50
N ARG A 889 30.50 -20.00 -8.47
CA ARG A 889 29.07 -19.82 -8.73
C ARG A 889 28.39 -18.92 -7.70
N ALA A 890 28.71 -19.10 -6.42
CA ALA A 890 28.20 -18.25 -5.34
C ALA A 890 28.67 -16.80 -5.50
N ASN A 891 29.93 -16.57 -5.89
CA ASN A 891 30.45 -15.24 -6.15
C ASN A 891 29.80 -14.60 -7.39
N GLN A 892 29.56 -15.36 -8.45
CA GLN A 892 28.79 -14.90 -9.62
C GLN A 892 27.34 -14.56 -9.24
N GLN A 893 26.71 -15.34 -8.36
CA GLN A 893 25.38 -15.02 -7.82
C GLN A 893 25.40 -13.74 -6.99
N ALA A 894 26.42 -13.55 -6.15
CA ALA A 894 26.59 -12.31 -5.39
C ALA A 894 26.78 -11.09 -6.32
N GLU A 895 27.60 -11.22 -7.37
CA GLU A 895 27.82 -10.16 -8.37
C GLU A 895 26.54 -9.82 -9.15
N THR A 896 25.76 -10.82 -9.55
CA THR A 896 24.48 -10.61 -10.25
C THR A 896 23.43 -9.99 -9.33
N LEU A 897 23.35 -10.38 -8.06
CA LEU A 897 22.50 -9.74 -7.06
C LEU A 897 22.94 -8.31 -6.79
N GLN A 898 24.25 -8.04 -6.71
CA GLN A 898 24.79 -6.69 -6.54
C GLN A 898 24.46 -5.80 -7.75
N ALA A 899 24.54 -6.34 -8.98
CA ALA A 899 24.14 -5.64 -10.19
C ALA A 899 22.63 -5.35 -10.23
N GLN A 900 21.79 -6.31 -9.81
CA GLN A 900 20.34 -6.11 -9.67
C GLN A 900 20.00 -5.05 -8.62
N PHE A 901 20.68 -5.08 -7.47
CA PHE A 901 20.54 -4.06 -6.43
C PHE A 901 20.91 -2.67 -6.95
N ALA A 902 22.02 -2.54 -7.69
CA ALA A 902 22.41 -1.28 -8.31
C ALA A 902 21.37 -0.78 -9.32
N LEU A 903 20.79 -1.67 -10.13
CA LEU A 903 19.72 -1.33 -11.06
C LEU A 903 18.44 -0.88 -10.33
N LEU A 904 18.01 -1.60 -9.29
CA LEU A 904 16.87 -1.22 -8.46
C LEU A 904 17.09 0.12 -7.77
N GLN A 905 18.32 0.38 -7.31
CA GLN A 905 18.69 1.67 -6.73
C GLN A 905 18.60 2.80 -7.77
N GLN A 906 19.07 2.56 -9.00
CA GLN A 906 18.92 3.53 -10.10
C GLN A 906 17.45 3.77 -10.45
N GLN A 907 16.62 2.71 -10.50
CA GLN A 907 15.18 2.83 -10.75
C GLN A 907 14.48 3.61 -9.63
N ARG A 908 14.84 3.34 -8.37
CA ARG A 908 14.35 4.11 -7.21
C ARG A 908 14.70 5.59 -7.36
N ASP A 909 15.95 5.90 -7.68
CA ASP A 909 16.42 7.28 -7.82
C ASP A 909 15.73 7.99 -8.99
N GLU A 910 15.48 7.28 -10.11
CA GLU A 910 14.69 7.80 -11.23
C GLU A 910 13.22 8.04 -10.85
N LEU A 911 12.60 7.13 -10.09
CA LEU A 911 11.23 7.31 -9.59
C LEU A 911 11.14 8.48 -8.60
N LEU A 912 12.10 8.64 -7.70
CA LEU A 912 12.18 9.81 -6.81
C LEU A 912 12.33 11.11 -7.60
N ALA A 913 13.16 11.12 -8.65
CA ALA A 913 13.28 12.28 -9.53
C ALA A 913 11.98 12.59 -10.27
N LYS A 914 11.25 11.56 -10.76
CA LYS A 914 9.93 11.73 -11.38
C LYS A 914 8.90 12.24 -10.38
N LEU A 915 8.89 11.71 -9.16
CA LEU A 915 8.02 12.17 -8.08
C LEU A 915 8.23 13.66 -7.79
N GLY A 916 9.49 14.08 -7.62
CA GLY A 916 9.83 15.49 -7.44
C GLY A 916 9.37 16.37 -8.61
N GLN A 917 9.46 15.89 -9.85
CA GLN A 917 8.91 16.62 -11.01
C GLN A 917 7.38 16.73 -11.00
N TYR A 918 6.66 15.73 -10.47
CA TYR A 918 5.22 15.78 -10.34
C TYR A 918 4.81 16.73 -9.20
N GLU A 919 5.50 16.68 -8.06
CA GLU A 919 5.31 17.63 -6.96
C GLU A 919 5.55 19.07 -7.42
N ASP A 920 6.61 19.33 -8.18
CA ASP A 920 6.87 20.65 -8.76
C ASP A 920 5.77 21.11 -9.73
N ARG A 921 5.19 20.18 -10.50
CA ARG A 921 4.06 20.48 -11.39
C ARG A 921 2.79 20.78 -10.60
N GLU A 922 2.52 20.02 -9.54
CA GLU A 922 1.39 20.24 -8.65
C GLU A 922 1.51 21.60 -7.96
N LEU A 923 2.68 21.94 -7.40
CA LEU A 923 2.93 23.25 -6.79
C LEU A 923 2.72 24.40 -7.78
N LYS A 924 3.17 24.25 -9.03
CA LYS A 924 2.91 25.24 -10.09
C LYS A 924 1.43 25.35 -10.43
N GLN A 925 0.71 24.24 -10.52
CA GLN A 925 -0.74 24.24 -10.77
C GLN A 925 -1.49 24.86 -9.59
N GLN A 926 -1.10 24.56 -8.35
CA GLN A 926 -1.68 25.12 -7.15
C GLN A 926 -1.45 26.64 -7.09
N ALA A 927 -0.24 27.11 -7.37
CA ALA A 927 0.05 28.55 -7.49
C ALA A 927 -0.77 29.22 -8.60
N ALA A 928 -0.96 28.55 -9.75
CA ALA A 928 -1.81 29.05 -10.82
C ALA A 928 -3.29 29.12 -10.41
N LEU A 929 -3.80 28.11 -9.69
CA LEU A 929 -5.15 28.11 -9.13
C LEU A 929 -5.34 29.25 -8.11
N THR A 930 -4.38 29.47 -7.21
CA THR A 930 -4.43 30.59 -6.27
C THR A 930 -4.42 31.93 -7.00
N ASN A 931 -3.57 32.09 -8.02
CA ASN A 931 -3.56 33.32 -8.84
C ASN A 931 -4.90 33.55 -9.54
N LEU A 932 -5.51 32.50 -10.10
CA LEU A 932 -6.83 32.58 -10.72
C LEU A 932 -7.92 32.89 -9.69
N GLN A 933 -7.85 32.32 -8.48
CA GLN A 933 -8.76 32.64 -7.38
C GLN A 933 -8.66 34.11 -6.99
N CYS A 934 -7.44 34.64 -6.78
CA CYS A 934 -7.25 36.06 -6.49
C CYS A 934 -7.74 36.96 -7.63
N ALA A 935 -7.49 36.58 -8.89
CA ALA A 935 -7.99 37.34 -10.03
C ALA A 935 -9.52 37.31 -10.11
N LEU A 936 -10.15 36.17 -9.84
CA LEU A 936 -11.61 36.05 -9.80
C LEU A 936 -12.21 36.86 -8.66
N GLU A 937 -11.61 36.83 -7.47
CA GLU A 937 -12.04 37.62 -6.32
C GLU A 937 -11.92 39.12 -6.62
N GLN A 938 -10.82 39.55 -7.28
CA GLN A 938 -10.68 40.93 -7.73
C GLN A 938 -11.75 41.31 -8.75
N PHE A 939 -12.02 40.46 -9.75
CA PHE A 939 -13.09 40.71 -10.73
C PHE A 939 -14.48 40.76 -10.09
N GLN A 940 -14.74 39.95 -9.06
CA GLN A 940 -15.99 39.98 -8.32
C GLN A 940 -16.11 41.27 -7.51
N ASN A 941 -15.06 41.64 -6.77
CA ASN A 941 -15.03 42.88 -6.00
C ASN A 941 -15.18 44.12 -6.88
N ASP A 942 -14.50 44.17 -8.03
CA ASP A 942 -14.62 45.27 -9.00
C ASP A 942 -16.05 45.37 -9.56
N LYS A 943 -16.66 44.22 -9.89
CA LYS A 943 -18.06 44.19 -10.33
C LYS A 943 -19.03 44.62 -9.25
N ASP A 944 -18.85 44.18 -8.01
CA ASP A 944 -19.68 44.59 -6.89
C ASP A 944 -19.55 46.09 -6.65
N HIS A 945 -18.33 46.64 -6.75
CA HIS A 945 -18.10 48.08 -6.67
C HIS A 945 -18.78 48.85 -7.81
N ASP A 946 -18.73 48.35 -9.04
CA ASP A 946 -19.43 48.94 -10.18
C ASP A 946 -20.96 48.90 -10.00
N ILE A 947 -21.50 47.79 -9.50
CA ILE A 947 -22.93 47.65 -9.17
C ILE A 947 -23.32 48.63 -8.07
N GLU A 948 -22.51 48.78 -7.02
CA GLU A 948 -22.74 49.75 -5.95
C GLU A 948 -22.74 51.18 -6.50
N MET A 949 -21.76 51.54 -7.34
CA MET A 949 -21.69 52.86 -7.97
C MET A 949 -22.89 53.13 -8.88
N ALA A 950 -23.29 52.16 -9.70
CA ALA A 950 -24.47 52.26 -10.55
C ALA A 950 -25.75 52.42 -9.72
N THR A 951 -25.90 51.62 -8.66
CA THR A 951 -27.04 51.70 -7.73
C THR A 951 -27.10 53.05 -7.04
N GLN A 952 -25.95 53.61 -6.62
CA GLN A 952 -25.88 54.95 -6.05
C GLN A 952 -26.27 56.04 -7.06
N ARG A 953 -25.84 55.92 -8.33
CA ARG A 953 -26.25 56.86 -9.38
C ARG A 953 -27.77 56.82 -9.61
N ILE A 954 -28.35 55.64 -9.76
CA ILE A 954 -29.80 55.46 -9.91
C ILE A 954 -30.55 56.04 -8.70
N ARG A 955 -30.08 55.79 -7.48
CA ARG A 955 -30.68 56.37 -6.26
C ARG A 955 -30.64 57.90 -6.28
N ARG A 956 -29.52 58.52 -6.69
CA ARG A 956 -29.41 59.98 -6.81
C ARG A 956 -30.35 60.54 -7.87
N GLU A 957 -30.43 59.90 -9.04
CA GLU A 957 -31.34 60.31 -10.11
C GLU A 957 -32.81 60.19 -9.70
N MET A 958 -33.18 59.10 -9.04
CA MET A 958 -34.51 58.90 -8.48
C MET A 958 -34.86 59.96 -7.43
N GLN A 959 -33.92 60.29 -6.53
CA GLN A 959 -34.12 61.36 -5.56
C GLN A 959 -34.32 62.72 -6.25
N ALA A 960 -33.51 63.03 -7.26
CA ALA A 960 -33.66 64.27 -8.02
C ALA A 960 -35.02 64.34 -8.76
N GLN A 961 -35.52 63.21 -9.26
CA GLN A 961 -36.86 63.13 -9.85
C GLN A 961 -37.96 63.34 -8.81
N LEU A 962 -37.84 62.75 -7.61
CA LEU A 962 -38.77 62.97 -6.51
C LEU A 962 -38.79 64.43 -6.05
N ASP A 963 -37.61 65.05 -5.91
CA ASP A 963 -37.51 66.47 -5.55
C ASP A 963 -38.15 67.36 -6.62
N ARG A 964 -37.94 67.04 -7.90
CA ARG A 964 -38.60 67.74 -9.02
C ARG A 964 -40.11 67.51 -9.03
N GLN A 965 -40.57 66.31 -8.73
CA GLN A 965 -41.99 66.02 -8.58
C GLN A 965 -42.60 66.84 -7.43
N GLY A 966 -41.89 66.96 -6.30
CA GLY A 966 -42.29 67.82 -5.18
C GLY A 966 -42.37 69.30 -5.58
N GLN A 967 -41.38 69.82 -6.32
CA GLN A 967 -41.41 71.18 -6.85
C GLN A 967 -42.62 71.41 -7.77
N LEU A 968 -42.87 70.49 -8.71
CA LEU A 968 -44.03 70.58 -9.60
C LEU A 968 -45.36 70.49 -8.83
N GLN A 969 -45.44 69.69 -7.77
CA GLN A 969 -46.61 69.64 -6.90
C GLN A 969 -46.84 70.97 -6.15
N LEU A 970 -45.77 71.60 -5.66
CA LEU A 970 -45.85 72.93 -5.05
C LEU A 970 -46.28 73.99 -6.07
N GLU A 971 -45.75 73.95 -7.29
CA GLU A 971 -46.16 74.84 -8.39
C GLU A 971 -47.63 74.63 -8.77
N MET A 972 -48.08 73.37 -8.90
CA MET A 972 -49.49 73.07 -9.12
C MET A 972 -50.37 73.58 -7.98
N GLY A 973 -49.93 73.42 -6.73
CA GLY A 973 -50.63 73.98 -5.56
C GLY A 973 -50.73 75.50 -5.63
N GLY A 974 -49.63 76.17 -5.96
CA GLY A 974 -49.60 77.62 -6.16
C GLY A 974 -50.51 78.10 -7.30
N LEU A 975 -50.51 77.40 -8.44
CA LEU A 975 -51.40 77.69 -9.56
C LEU A 975 -52.87 77.43 -9.21
N GLN A 976 -53.19 76.37 -8.47
CA GLN A 976 -54.53 76.12 -7.96
C GLN A 976 -54.99 77.21 -7.00
N GLN A 977 -54.10 77.69 -6.13
CA GLN A 977 -54.39 78.82 -5.25
C GLN A 977 -54.65 80.10 -6.04
N GLN A 978 -53.80 80.43 -7.02
CA GLN A 978 -54.01 81.58 -7.91
C GLN A 978 -55.34 81.47 -8.68
N LEU A 979 -55.71 80.26 -9.13
CA LEU A 979 -57.00 80.02 -9.78
C LEU A 979 -58.17 80.17 -8.80
N ALA A 980 -58.02 79.75 -7.54
CA ALA A 980 -59.03 79.96 -6.50
C ALA A 980 -59.21 81.45 -6.19
N GLU A 981 -58.11 82.20 -6.05
CA GLU A 981 -58.10 83.64 -5.84
C GLU A 981 -58.71 84.39 -7.04
N ALA A 982 -58.34 84.02 -8.27
CA ALA A 982 -58.92 84.59 -9.49
C ALA A 982 -60.42 84.30 -9.59
N ASN A 983 -60.88 83.10 -9.24
CA ASN A 983 -62.31 82.77 -9.19
C ASN A 983 -63.05 83.55 -8.09
N GLN A 984 -62.42 83.77 -6.94
CA GLN A 984 -62.99 84.61 -5.89
C GLN A 984 -63.08 86.07 -6.36
N GLY A 985 -62.05 86.57 -7.04
CA GLY A 985 -62.05 87.88 -7.70
C GLY A 985 -63.14 88.00 -8.77
N LEU A 986 -63.33 86.96 -9.60
CA LEU A 986 -64.41 86.92 -10.61
C LEU A 986 -65.79 86.96 -9.94
N ARG A 987 -65.99 86.24 -8.84
CA ARG A 987 -67.24 86.31 -8.06
C ARG A 987 -67.46 87.67 -7.42
N ALA A 988 -66.39 88.32 -6.94
CA ALA A 988 -66.46 89.68 -6.43
C ALA A 988 -66.82 90.67 -7.55
N ALA A 989 -66.24 90.51 -8.75
CA ALA A 989 -66.57 91.31 -9.93
C ALA A 989 -68.03 91.09 -10.37
N ALA A 990 -68.53 89.85 -10.39
CA ALA A 990 -69.93 89.56 -10.68
C ALA A 990 -70.88 90.27 -9.69
N ARG A 991 -70.57 90.23 -8.39
CA ARG A 991 -71.35 90.97 -7.37
C ARG A 991 -71.32 92.49 -7.59
N LEU A 992 -70.17 93.05 -7.97
CA LEU A 992 -70.05 94.47 -8.27
C LEU A 992 -70.84 94.84 -9.53
N SER A 993 -70.87 93.97 -10.54
CA SER A 993 -71.72 94.14 -11.72
C SER A 993 -73.20 94.15 -11.36
N ASP A 994 -73.66 93.21 -10.51
CA ASP A 994 -75.04 93.18 -10.01
C ASP A 994 -75.39 94.48 -9.24
N GLN A 995 -74.48 94.95 -8.38
CA GLN A 995 -74.66 96.21 -7.65
C GLN A 995 -74.71 97.43 -8.58
N LEU A 996 -73.90 97.44 -9.64
CA LEU A 996 -73.90 98.51 -10.63
C LEU A 996 -75.21 98.52 -11.43
N GLU A 997 -75.71 97.35 -11.83
CA GLU A 997 -76.98 97.23 -12.53
C GLU A 997 -78.16 97.70 -11.66
N ALA A 998 -78.20 97.31 -10.38
CA ALA A 998 -79.18 97.81 -9.43
C ALA A 998 -79.08 99.34 -9.25
N GLY A 999 -77.85 99.88 -9.20
CA GLY A 999 -77.62 101.33 -9.18
C GLY A 999 -78.12 102.03 -10.45
N GLN A 1000 -77.88 101.46 -11.63
CA GLN A 1000 -78.36 101.97 -12.91
C GLN A 1000 -79.90 101.96 -12.99
N GLN A 1001 -80.56 100.89 -12.52
CA GLN A 1001 -82.02 100.81 -12.43
C GLN A 1001 -82.58 101.90 -11.50
N THR A 1002 -81.94 102.12 -10.35
CA THR A 1002 -82.35 103.17 -9.40
C THR A 1002 -82.20 104.56 -10.02
N ILE A 1003 -81.12 104.81 -10.77
CA ILE A 1003 -80.91 106.07 -11.51
C ILE A 1003 -81.99 106.26 -12.59
N ALA A 1004 -82.39 105.19 -13.29
CA ALA A 1004 -83.45 105.26 -14.29
C ALA A 1004 -84.80 105.68 -13.64
N VAL A 1005 -85.18 105.05 -12.53
CA VAL A 1005 -86.41 105.40 -11.79
C VAL A 1005 -86.39 106.86 -11.30
N LEU A 1006 -85.28 107.32 -10.72
CA LEU A 1006 -85.15 108.71 -10.28
C LEU A 1006 -85.22 109.71 -11.44
N ARG A 1007 -84.74 109.35 -12.64
CA ARG A 1007 -84.88 110.19 -13.83
C ARG A 1007 -86.33 110.30 -14.27
N ASP A 1008 -87.08 109.20 -14.27
CA ASP A 1008 -88.51 109.21 -14.60
C ASP A 1008 -89.30 110.06 -13.59
N GLU A 1009 -88.95 109.99 -12.30
CA GLU A 1009 -89.57 110.80 -11.24
C GLU A 1009 -89.28 112.31 -11.41
N VAL A 1010 -88.06 112.66 -11.81
CA VAL A 1010 -87.70 114.06 -12.13
C VAL A 1010 -88.48 114.57 -13.35
N GLU A 1011 -88.67 113.74 -14.37
CA GLU A 1011 -89.47 114.12 -15.55
C GLU A 1011 -90.94 114.36 -15.15
N SER A 1012 -91.51 113.49 -14.32
CA SER A 1012 -92.86 113.66 -13.77
C SER A 1012 -93.02 114.95 -12.95
N LEU A 1013 -92.05 115.26 -12.08
CA LEU A 1013 -92.07 116.51 -11.31
C LEU A 1013 -91.94 117.76 -12.18
N LYS A 1014 -91.18 117.70 -13.28
CA LYS A 1014 -91.11 118.79 -14.25
C LYS A 1014 -92.47 119.02 -14.93
N GLU A 1015 -93.14 117.95 -15.36
CA GLU A 1015 -94.48 118.06 -15.96
C GLU A 1015 -95.49 118.70 -15.00
N ALA A 1016 -95.45 118.34 -13.71
CA ALA A 1016 -96.33 118.93 -12.70
C ALA A 1016 -96.07 120.44 -12.48
N ASN A 1017 -94.81 120.88 -12.54
CA ASN A 1017 -94.45 122.30 -12.39
C ASN A 1017 -94.96 123.16 -13.55
N VAL A 1018 -94.87 122.65 -14.78
CA VAL A 1018 -95.39 123.35 -15.97
C VAL A 1018 -96.91 123.59 -15.86
N GLN A 1019 -97.66 122.63 -15.32
CA GLN A 1019 -99.10 122.79 -15.09
C GLN A 1019 -99.43 123.89 -14.07
N LEU A 1020 -98.61 124.03 -13.03
CA LEU A 1020 -98.78 125.07 -12.00
C LEU A 1020 -98.51 126.48 -12.56
N GLU A 1021 -97.45 126.66 -13.36
CA GLU A 1021 -97.14 127.97 -13.96
C GLU A 1021 -98.27 128.50 -14.86
N GLN A 1022 -98.92 127.61 -15.61
CA GLN A 1022 -100.03 127.99 -16.49
C GLN A 1022 -101.23 128.52 -15.71
N SER A 1023 -101.50 127.96 -14.53
CA SER A 1023 -102.59 128.41 -13.65
C SER A 1023 -102.33 129.80 -13.03
N LEU A 1024 -101.08 130.11 -12.69
CA LEU A 1024 -100.68 131.39 -12.07
C LEU A 1024 -100.86 132.57 -13.04
N SER A 1025 -100.50 132.39 -14.30
CA SER A 1025 -100.59 133.44 -15.34
C SER A 1025 -102.01 133.97 -15.58
N SER A 1026 -103.04 133.18 -15.28
CA SER A 1026 -104.43 133.55 -15.51
C SER A 1026 -105.01 134.51 -14.45
N SER A 1027 -104.46 134.53 -13.23
CA SER A 1027 -104.99 135.34 -12.13
C SER A 1027 -104.42 136.76 -12.03
N GLU A 1028 -103.24 137.02 -12.59
CA GLU A 1028 -102.51 138.28 -12.35
C GLU A 1028 -103.00 139.47 -13.21
N SER A 1029 -103.75 139.23 -14.29
CA SER A 1029 -104.03 140.26 -15.31
C SER A 1029 -105.20 141.23 -15.04
N SER A 1030 -105.99 141.10 -13.96
CA SER A 1030 -107.29 141.80 -13.87
C SER A 1030 -107.43 143.02 -12.93
N GLN A 1031 -106.44 143.44 -12.11
CA GLN A 1031 -106.75 144.30 -10.95
C GLN A 1031 -105.86 145.52 -10.62
N THR A 1032 -104.92 145.98 -11.44
CA THR A 1032 -103.93 147.01 -11.04
C THR A 1032 -104.17 148.46 -11.52
N ASP A 1033 -104.76 148.73 -12.69
CA ASP A 1033 -104.66 150.07 -13.32
C ASP A 1033 -105.64 151.18 -12.83
N LYS A 1034 -106.68 150.88 -12.04
CA LYS A 1034 -107.76 151.86 -11.76
C LYS A 1034 -107.69 152.56 -10.39
N ILE A 1035 -106.89 152.07 -9.44
CA ILE A 1035 -106.90 152.57 -8.05
C ILE A 1035 -105.98 153.81 -7.88
N ASP A 1036 -104.86 153.88 -8.61
CA ASP A 1036 -103.78 154.86 -8.36
C ASP A 1036 -104.10 156.31 -8.75
N LYS A 1037 -104.95 156.53 -9.77
CA LYS A 1037 -105.22 157.89 -10.27
C LYS A 1037 -106.17 158.70 -9.39
N SER A 1038 -107.01 158.04 -8.59
CA SER A 1038 -107.99 158.70 -7.71
C SER A 1038 -107.40 159.09 -6.34
N LEU A 1039 -106.41 158.32 -5.87
CA LEU A 1039 -105.76 158.51 -4.58
C LEU A 1039 -104.84 159.76 -4.60
N ILE A 1040 -104.05 159.93 -5.66
CA ILE A 1040 -103.09 161.05 -5.81
C ILE A 1040 -103.80 162.41 -5.88
N LYS A 1041 -104.97 162.47 -6.55
CA LYS A 1041 -105.75 163.72 -6.69
C LYS A 1041 -106.31 164.21 -5.34
N SER A 1042 -106.63 163.29 -4.43
CA SER A 1042 -107.20 163.61 -3.12
C SER A 1042 -106.12 164.12 -2.13
N LEU A 1043 -104.88 163.63 -2.20
CA LEU A 1043 -103.79 164.10 -1.34
C LEU A 1043 -103.28 165.51 -1.69
N LEU A 1044 -103.24 165.87 -2.98
CA LEU A 1044 -102.73 167.18 -3.42
C LEU A 1044 -103.66 168.34 -2.97
N ILE A 1045 -104.96 168.09 -2.97
CA ILE A 1045 -105.98 169.06 -2.54
C ILE A 1045 -105.90 169.30 -1.02
N GLY A 1046 -105.59 168.27 -0.23
CA GLY A 1046 -105.42 168.39 1.23
C GLY A 1046 -104.23 169.28 1.65
N TYR A 1047 -103.19 169.38 0.82
CA TYR A 1047 -102.00 170.17 1.13
C TYR A 1047 -102.21 171.69 0.96
N VAL A 1048 -103.02 172.11 -0.02
CA VAL A 1048 -103.20 173.52 -0.40
C VAL A 1048 -104.28 174.23 0.45
N VAL A 1049 -105.24 173.49 1.01
CA VAL A 1049 -106.39 174.06 1.72
C VAL A 1049 -106.18 174.18 3.25
N SER A 1050 -105.15 173.54 3.82
CA SER A 1050 -104.91 173.56 5.27
C SER A 1050 -104.15 174.81 5.75
N GLY A 1051 -104.79 175.57 6.64
CA GLY A 1051 -104.27 176.81 7.25
C GLY A 1051 -103.51 176.65 8.58
N HIS A 1052 -103.18 175.43 9.03
CA HIS A 1052 -102.51 175.17 10.31
C HIS A 1052 -101.14 174.47 10.11
N ALA A 1053 -100.12 174.84 10.91
CA ALA A 1053 -98.73 174.42 10.67
C ALA A 1053 -98.45 172.92 10.97
N GLY A 1054 -99.30 172.26 11.74
CA GLY A 1054 -99.16 170.83 12.07
C GLY A 1054 -99.59 169.88 10.95
N ASP A 1055 -100.70 170.17 10.26
CA ASP A 1055 -101.27 169.25 9.27
C ASP A 1055 -100.47 169.18 7.96
N LYS A 1056 -99.69 170.23 7.66
CA LYS A 1056 -98.82 170.26 6.48
C LYS A 1056 -97.70 169.21 6.54
N GLN A 1057 -97.19 168.88 7.73
CA GLN A 1057 -96.12 167.89 7.88
C GLN A 1057 -96.60 166.45 7.86
N GLN A 1058 -97.86 166.19 8.23
CA GLN A 1058 -98.47 164.86 8.15
C GLN A 1058 -98.76 164.47 6.68
N VAL A 1059 -99.29 165.42 5.89
CA VAL A 1059 -99.58 165.20 4.46
C VAL A 1059 -98.30 165.03 3.64
N LEU A 1060 -97.23 165.76 3.94
CA LEU A 1060 -95.91 165.59 3.30
C LEU A 1060 -95.28 164.21 3.55
N ARG A 1061 -95.46 163.64 4.75
CA ARG A 1061 -94.97 162.30 5.09
C ARG A 1061 -95.71 161.18 4.34
N MET A 1062 -97.00 161.39 4.07
CA MET A 1062 -97.85 160.47 3.31
C MET A 1062 -97.60 160.55 1.79
N ILE A 1063 -97.31 161.75 1.28
CA ILE A 1063 -96.89 161.95 -0.13
C ILE A 1063 -95.52 161.29 -0.37
N SER A 1064 -94.60 161.38 0.61
CA SER A 1064 -93.26 160.75 0.55
C SER A 1064 -93.28 159.22 0.49
N SER A 1065 -94.27 158.56 1.10
CA SER A 1065 -94.38 157.09 1.09
C SER A 1065 -95.15 156.55 -0.11
N VAL A 1066 -95.92 157.39 -0.80
CA VAL A 1066 -96.69 157.01 -2.01
C VAL A 1066 -95.89 157.27 -3.29
N LEU A 1067 -94.90 158.16 -3.24
CA LEU A 1067 -94.03 158.53 -4.38
C LEU A 1067 -92.58 158.00 -4.25
N ASP A 1068 -92.30 157.08 -3.30
CA ASP A 1068 -90.99 156.42 -3.11
C ASP A 1068 -89.77 157.36 -3.18
N PHE A 1069 -89.77 158.40 -2.36
CA PHE A 1069 -88.62 159.30 -2.29
C PHE A 1069 -87.36 158.61 -1.76
N ASN A 1070 -86.24 158.89 -2.44
CA ASN A 1070 -84.93 158.34 -2.15
C ASN A 1070 -84.28 159.05 -0.94
N ALA A 1071 -83.35 158.38 -0.25
CA ALA A 1071 -82.81 158.78 1.05
C ALA A 1071 -82.15 160.18 1.11
N GLN A 1072 -81.72 160.75 -0.02
CA GLN A 1072 -81.19 162.13 -0.10
C GLN A 1072 -82.28 163.20 -0.24
N GLU A 1073 -83.47 162.82 -0.70
CA GLU A 1073 -84.63 163.69 -0.87
C GLU A 1073 -85.44 163.78 0.44
N SER A 1074 -85.49 162.69 1.22
CA SER A 1074 -86.02 162.72 2.59
C SER A 1074 -85.16 163.55 3.56
N ASP A 1075 -83.84 163.63 3.33
CA ASP A 1075 -82.92 164.49 4.09
C ASP A 1075 -83.14 165.99 3.84
N LYS A 1076 -83.56 166.40 2.64
CA LYS A 1076 -83.91 167.81 2.33
C LYS A 1076 -85.28 168.23 2.87
N VAL A 1077 -86.10 167.27 3.28
CA VAL A 1077 -87.45 167.46 3.84
C VAL A 1077 -87.46 167.33 5.38
N GLY A 1078 -86.29 167.11 6.01
CA GLY A 1078 -86.07 167.35 7.44
C GLY A 1078 -86.51 166.24 8.39
N LEU A 1079 -86.46 164.97 7.97
CA LEU A 1079 -86.79 163.81 8.82
C LEU A 1079 -85.72 162.72 8.74
N ASN A 1080 -84.57 162.90 9.41
CA ASN A 1080 -83.54 161.88 9.62
C ASN A 1080 -82.95 161.93 11.05
N LYS A 1081 -82.80 160.75 11.69
CA LYS A 1081 -81.82 160.51 12.79
C LYS A 1081 -81.64 159.00 13.14
N GLN A 1082 -80.43 158.46 12.85
CA GLN A 1082 -79.51 157.59 13.66
C GLN A 1082 -79.97 156.23 14.27
N GLN A 1083 -79.18 155.19 14.63
CA GLN A 1083 -77.78 154.70 14.50
C GLN A 1083 -77.63 153.44 15.41
N GLY A 1084 -76.79 152.44 15.10
CA GLY A 1084 -76.03 151.67 16.14
C GLY A 1084 -76.17 150.13 16.28
N SER A 1085 -75.05 149.41 16.08
CA SER A 1085 -74.79 147.99 16.40
C SER A 1085 -74.10 147.85 17.77
N TRP A 1086 -74.52 146.87 18.58
CA TRP A 1086 -73.84 146.33 19.76
C TRP A 1086 -74.57 145.01 20.09
N LEU A 1087 -73.91 143.86 19.89
CA LEU A 1087 -73.35 143.07 20.99
C LEU A 1087 -74.37 142.89 22.14
N GLY A 1088 -74.90 141.69 22.34
CA GLY A 1088 -74.03 140.52 22.47
C GLY A 1088 -73.06 140.77 23.64
N ALA A 1089 -73.64 141.17 24.76
CA ALA A 1089 -73.05 141.37 26.07
C ALA A 1089 -74.24 141.03 26.97
N ILE A 1090 -74.24 139.90 27.66
CA ILE A 1090 -73.81 139.78 29.07
C ILE A 1090 -74.69 138.60 29.53
N LEU A 1091 -74.28 137.57 30.28
CA LEU A 1091 -73.12 137.22 31.08
C LEU A 1091 -73.75 136.14 31.99
N GLY A 1092 -73.30 134.91 32.16
CA GLY A 1092 -71.98 134.33 32.04
C GLY A 1092 -71.84 133.32 33.19
N GLY A 1093 -71.06 132.26 32.96
CA GLY A 1093 -70.48 131.39 34.01
C GLY A 1093 -71.44 130.39 34.65
N GLY A 1094 -71.10 129.11 34.85
CA GLY A 1094 -69.79 128.48 35.01
C GLY A 1094 -69.84 127.54 36.23
N SER A 1095 -68.96 126.53 36.24
CA SER A 1095 -68.73 125.45 37.25
C SER A 1095 -69.68 124.24 37.15
N ASN A 1096 -69.28 123.05 36.69
CA ASN A 1096 -68.20 122.08 37.00
C ASN A 1096 -68.70 120.89 37.85
N ALA A 1097 -69.48 119.99 37.22
CA ALA A 1097 -69.69 118.59 37.61
C ALA A 1097 -70.44 117.80 36.49
N ALA A 1098 -69.99 116.56 36.24
CA ALA A 1098 -70.67 115.32 35.79
C ALA A 1098 -71.77 115.24 34.67
N ALA A 1099 -71.53 114.29 33.72
CA ALA A 1099 -72.43 113.43 32.89
C ALA A 1099 -73.45 114.08 31.91
N GLY A 1100 -73.69 113.64 30.66
CA GLY A 1100 -73.16 112.56 29.80
C GLY A 1100 -74.27 111.98 28.89
N ALA A 1101 -74.42 112.46 27.64
CA ALA A 1101 -75.10 111.80 26.49
C ALA A 1101 -75.44 112.81 25.36
N GLY A 1102 -75.18 112.45 24.10
CA GLY A 1102 -75.59 113.22 22.91
C GLY A 1102 -74.74 112.92 21.67
N PRO A 1103 -75.24 112.22 20.64
CA PRO A 1103 -74.40 111.48 19.68
C PRO A 1103 -74.12 112.20 18.35
N GLY A 1104 -72.92 111.98 17.80
CA GLY A 1104 -72.57 112.23 16.40
C GLY A 1104 -71.39 113.19 16.16
N SER A 1105 -70.35 112.87 15.39
CA SER A 1105 -69.37 111.75 15.42
C SER A 1105 -68.46 111.91 14.18
N SER A 1106 -67.43 112.76 14.25
CA SER A 1106 -66.35 112.74 13.25
C SER A 1106 -65.17 113.65 13.61
N ARG A 1107 -63.96 113.10 13.42
CA ARG A 1107 -62.68 113.77 13.15
C ARG A 1107 -61.92 114.40 14.32
N GLY A 1108 -61.42 113.51 15.17
CA GLY A 1108 -60.12 113.65 15.84
C GLY A 1108 -59.25 112.46 15.43
N ASN A 1109 -58.16 112.74 14.72
CA ASN A 1109 -57.08 111.79 14.47
C ASN A 1109 -56.25 111.63 15.77
N ASP A 1110 -55.61 110.47 15.91
CA ASP A 1110 -54.65 110.06 16.96
C ASP A 1110 -55.13 109.05 18.02
N ASN A 1111 -56.39 108.58 17.97
CA ASN A 1111 -56.87 107.51 18.87
C ASN A 1111 -57.42 106.26 18.15
N LEU A 1112 -57.26 106.17 16.82
CA LEU A 1112 -57.67 105.01 16.01
C LEU A 1112 -56.50 104.08 15.68
N VAL A 1113 -55.28 104.62 15.52
CA VAL A 1113 -54.07 103.81 15.25
C VAL A 1113 -53.70 102.97 16.47
N GLN A 1114 -53.96 103.46 17.69
CA GLN A 1114 -53.69 102.69 18.91
C GLN A 1114 -54.72 101.55 19.12
N ALA A 1115 -55.97 101.72 18.71
CA ALA A 1115 -56.96 100.64 18.69
C ALA A 1115 -56.73 99.63 17.54
N PHE A 1116 -56.16 100.06 16.41
CA PHE A 1116 -55.82 99.18 15.30
C PHE A 1116 -54.54 98.35 15.57
N VAL A 1117 -53.54 98.94 16.22
CA VAL A 1117 -52.34 98.22 16.68
C VAL A 1117 -52.68 97.27 17.82
N GLN A 1118 -53.58 97.64 18.75
CA GLN A 1118 -54.02 96.74 19.82
C GLN A 1118 -54.95 95.60 19.33
N PHE A 1119 -55.62 95.78 18.19
CA PHE A 1119 -56.33 94.72 17.47
C PHE A 1119 -55.34 93.79 16.73
N LEU A 1120 -54.33 94.33 16.05
CA LEU A 1120 -53.28 93.54 15.37
C LEU A 1120 -52.35 92.80 16.35
N GLU A 1121 -52.16 93.33 17.56
CA GLU A 1121 -51.41 92.68 18.64
C GLU A 1121 -52.25 91.60 19.35
N GLN A 1122 -53.59 91.70 19.32
CA GLN A 1122 -54.51 90.66 19.81
C GLN A 1122 -54.78 89.53 18.78
N GLU A 1123 -54.48 89.72 17.49
CA GLU A 1123 -54.68 88.71 16.45
C GLU A 1123 -53.38 87.99 15.99
N SER A 1124 -52.20 88.41 16.45
CA SER A 1124 -50.90 87.89 15.97
C SER A 1124 -50.05 87.12 17.00
N GLN A 1125 -50.61 86.67 18.12
CA GLN A 1125 -49.95 85.69 18.99
C GLN A 1125 -50.81 84.42 19.14
N PRO A 1126 -50.41 83.28 18.52
CA PRO A 1126 -51.05 82.00 18.79
C PRO A 1126 -50.43 81.39 20.04
N GLN A 1127 -51.19 81.35 21.14
CA GLN A 1127 -50.91 80.48 22.27
C GLN A 1127 -52.10 79.54 22.52
N ALA A 1128 -51.76 78.26 22.67
CA ALA A 1128 -52.60 77.14 23.14
C ALA A 1128 -53.68 76.66 22.16
N GLN A 1129 -53.53 75.48 21.56
CA GLN A 1129 -53.90 74.18 22.12
C GLN A 1129 -55.42 73.95 22.32
N VAL A 1130 -55.79 72.73 21.91
CA VAL A 1130 -56.87 71.84 22.40
C VAL A 1130 -58.25 71.87 21.68
N GLN A 1131 -58.65 70.64 21.29
CA GLN A 1131 -59.99 70.01 21.29
C GLN A 1131 -60.50 69.62 19.89
N SER A 1132 -60.52 68.33 19.54
CA SER A 1132 -61.49 67.34 20.04
C SER A 1132 -60.99 65.90 19.74
N ARG A 1133 -60.79 65.05 20.78
CA ARG A 1133 -61.66 63.92 21.23
C ARG A 1133 -61.78 62.73 20.25
N PRO A 1134 -62.04 61.47 20.69
CA PRO A 1134 -61.73 60.80 21.97
C PRO A 1134 -61.33 59.28 21.80
N THR A 1135 -61.15 58.59 22.94
CA THR A 1135 -61.50 57.14 23.17
C THR A 1135 -60.47 56.08 22.74
N LEU A 1136 -59.66 55.55 23.67
CA LEU A 1136 -59.89 54.37 24.53
C LEU A 1136 -60.09 53.04 23.77
N LEU A 1137 -59.01 52.26 23.67
CA LEU A 1137 -59.02 50.85 24.06
C LEU A 1137 -57.65 50.45 24.63
N SER A 1138 -57.63 50.32 25.96
CA SER A 1138 -56.71 49.45 26.70
C SER A 1138 -57.11 47.99 26.49
N MET A 1139 -56.12 47.08 26.49
CA MET A 1139 -56.14 45.69 27.00
C MET A 1139 -55.14 44.87 26.16
N THR A 1140 -53.98 44.50 26.73
CA THR A 1140 -53.65 43.11 27.16
C THR A 1140 -52.98 42.36 25.99
N GLY A 1141 -51.76 41.81 26.06
CA GLY A 1141 -51.13 41.04 27.12
C GLY A 1141 -51.16 39.55 26.73
N GLN A 1142 -49.98 38.96 26.52
CA GLN A 1142 -49.69 37.51 26.39
C GLN A 1142 -50.32 36.79 25.17
N MET A 1143 -49.70 35.80 24.51
CA MET A 1143 -48.84 34.72 24.99
C MET A 1143 -48.16 34.03 23.78
N GLU A 1144 -46.99 33.41 24.01
CA GLU A 1144 -46.48 32.09 23.52
C GLU A 1144 -46.81 31.58 22.11
N ALA A 1145 -46.01 30.78 21.41
CA ALA A 1145 -44.69 30.16 21.53
C ALA A 1145 -44.49 29.37 20.22
N ALA A 1146 -43.26 28.91 19.96
CA ALA A 1146 -42.90 27.87 18.98
C ALA A 1146 -43.13 28.28 17.50
N THR A 1147 -42.33 27.92 16.50
CA THR A 1147 -41.26 26.95 16.30
C THR A 1147 -40.65 27.27 14.93
N SER A 1148 -39.45 26.74 14.70
CA SER A 1148 -38.91 26.29 13.42
C SER A 1148 -38.64 27.30 12.29
N SER A 1149 -37.40 27.14 11.82
CA SER A 1149 -36.97 27.05 10.43
C SER A 1149 -36.75 28.33 9.62
N THR A 1150 -35.49 28.35 9.14
CA THR A 1150 -35.02 28.74 7.81
C THR A 1150 -34.90 30.22 7.48
N ALA A 1151 -33.62 30.60 7.43
CA ALA A 1151 -32.94 31.10 6.25
C ALA A 1151 -33.04 32.60 5.91
N SER A 1152 -31.87 33.08 5.45
CA SER A 1152 -31.64 34.24 4.60
C SER A 1152 -31.92 35.61 5.24
N THR A 1153 -30.87 36.38 5.56
CA THR A 1153 -30.29 37.43 4.68
C THR A 1153 -31.35 38.44 4.26
N SER A 1154 -31.22 39.75 4.48
CA SER A 1154 -30.01 40.55 4.63
C SER A 1154 -30.45 42.00 4.90
N SER A 1155 -29.49 42.78 5.40
CA SER A 1155 -29.32 44.21 5.16
C SER A 1155 -30.39 45.15 5.73
N SER A 1156 -29.99 46.06 6.61
CA SER A 1156 -29.40 47.34 6.16
C SER A 1156 -29.36 48.38 7.28
N THR A 1157 -28.17 48.97 7.44
CA THR A 1157 -27.89 50.41 7.59
C THR A 1157 -28.47 51.22 8.76
N LEU A 1158 -27.55 51.64 9.66
CA LEU A 1158 -27.21 53.03 10.09
C LEU A 1158 -28.33 53.96 10.64
N PRO A 1159 -28.05 55.14 11.24
CA PRO A 1159 -26.81 55.74 11.78
C PRO A 1159 -26.98 56.39 13.19
N LEU A 1160 -25.90 56.98 13.73
CA LEU A 1160 -25.76 58.44 14.01
C LEU A 1160 -25.03 58.78 15.33
N SER A 1161 -24.21 59.84 15.24
CA SER A 1161 -23.79 60.79 16.30
C SER A 1161 -22.47 60.45 17.01
N THR A 1162 -21.50 61.33 17.27
CA THR A 1162 -21.41 62.80 17.15
C THR A 1162 -19.97 63.25 17.49
N ASN A 1163 -19.47 64.22 16.71
CA ASN A 1163 -18.88 65.50 17.14
C ASN A 1163 -17.41 65.67 17.63
N ALA A 1164 -16.89 66.83 17.21
CA ALA A 1164 -15.90 67.75 17.84
C ALA A 1164 -14.38 67.64 17.52
N GLN A 1165 -13.99 68.44 16.52
CA GLN A 1165 -12.91 69.47 16.49
C GLN A 1165 -11.76 69.43 17.51
N VAL A 1166 -10.50 69.59 17.03
CA VAL A 1166 -9.60 70.79 17.13
C VAL A 1166 -8.33 70.49 16.29
N ALA A 1167 -8.22 71.05 15.08
CA ALA A 1167 -7.37 72.18 14.67
C ALA A 1167 -5.83 71.97 14.61
N SER A 1168 -5.33 72.08 13.36
CA SER A 1168 -4.14 72.82 12.87
C SER A 1168 -2.73 72.36 13.27
N ALA A 1169 -1.69 72.43 12.42
CA ALA A 1169 -1.57 72.88 11.04
C ALA A 1169 -0.12 72.59 10.51
N VAL A 1170 -0.05 72.13 9.25
CA VAL A 1170 0.82 72.64 8.16
C VAL A 1170 2.26 72.10 7.95
N THR A 1171 2.48 71.76 6.67
CA THR A 1171 3.70 71.69 5.80
C THR A 1171 4.55 70.41 5.67
N ALA A 1172 4.27 69.71 4.56
CA ALA A 1172 5.13 69.54 3.37
C ALA A 1172 6.20 68.41 3.29
N SER A 1173 5.85 67.44 2.43
CA SER A 1173 6.63 66.84 1.33
C SER A 1173 7.79 65.86 1.58
N PHE A 1174 7.73 64.79 0.78
CA PHE A 1174 8.73 63.80 0.34
C PHE A 1174 8.67 62.38 0.96
N GLU A 1175 8.28 61.44 0.07
CA GLU A 1175 8.55 59.98 0.03
C GLU A 1175 10.05 59.62 0.16
N PRO A 1176 10.44 58.32 0.22
CA PRO A 1176 9.75 57.14 0.77
C PRO A 1176 10.72 56.23 1.59
N ALA A 1177 10.19 55.07 2.03
CA ALA A 1177 10.85 53.78 2.29
C ALA A 1177 10.76 53.22 3.72
N ALA A 1178 9.80 52.30 3.87
CA ALA A 1178 9.92 50.93 4.40
C ALA A 1178 10.38 50.67 5.87
N PRO A 1179 9.88 49.57 6.48
CA PRO A 1179 9.36 49.63 7.84
C PRO A 1179 10.10 48.71 8.84
N GLY A 1180 9.82 48.95 10.13
CA GLY A 1180 10.06 48.01 11.20
C GLY A 1180 9.26 48.40 12.44
N THR A 1181 8.19 47.66 12.73
CA THR A 1181 7.49 47.67 14.01
C THR A 1181 8.09 46.63 14.96
N PRO A 1182 7.96 46.86 16.29
CA PRO A 1182 7.76 45.75 17.22
C PRO A 1182 6.64 46.10 18.25
N PRO A 1183 6.40 45.35 19.35
CA PRO A 1183 5.51 44.19 19.40
C PRO A 1183 4.54 44.20 20.63
N ALA A 1184 3.90 43.04 20.91
CA ALA A 1184 3.22 42.63 22.16
C ALA A 1184 1.85 43.29 22.46
N GLY A 1185 0.83 42.62 23.02
CA GLY A 1185 0.62 41.30 23.62
C GLY A 1185 -0.59 41.41 24.57
N GLY A 1186 -1.41 40.35 24.75
CA GLY A 1186 -2.39 40.29 25.85
C GLY A 1186 -3.71 39.56 25.56
N SER A 1187 -3.85 38.36 26.12
CA SER A 1187 -5.03 37.46 26.22
C SER A 1187 -5.95 37.82 27.42
N PRO A 1188 -7.16 37.22 27.67
CA PRO A 1188 -7.36 35.77 27.99
C PRO A 1188 -8.72 35.06 27.63
N GLN A 1189 -8.66 33.71 27.53
CA GLN A 1189 -9.60 32.60 27.92
C GLN A 1189 -11.13 32.61 27.58
N SER A 1190 -11.86 31.53 27.24
CA SER A 1190 -11.64 30.05 27.18
C SER A 1190 -12.87 29.31 26.53
N LEU A 1191 -12.69 28.02 26.15
CA LEU A 1191 -13.67 26.93 25.77
C LEU A 1191 -14.21 26.95 24.31
N ALA A 1192 -14.27 25.88 23.50
CA ALA A 1192 -14.14 24.43 23.67
C ALA A 1192 -13.81 23.68 22.33
N MET A 1193 -13.33 22.44 22.49
CA MET A 1193 -12.96 21.33 21.56
C MET A 1193 -13.23 21.37 20.04
N GLY A 1194 -12.21 20.92 19.29
CA GLY A 1194 -12.30 20.34 17.94
C GLY A 1194 -10.90 20.09 17.35
N SER A 1195 -10.57 18.84 17.07
CA SER A 1195 -9.27 18.26 16.74
C SER A 1195 -8.73 18.53 15.32
N ASN A 1196 -7.39 18.56 15.22
CA ASN A 1196 -6.46 18.37 14.08
C ASN A 1196 -5.73 19.62 13.56
N GLU A 1197 -4.52 19.87 14.11
CA GLU A 1197 -3.35 20.33 13.36
C GLU A 1197 -2.08 20.17 14.22
N PHE A 1198 -1.09 19.39 13.75
CA PHE A 1198 0.34 19.66 13.99
C PHE A 1198 1.20 18.83 13.01
N ALA A 1199 1.85 19.53 12.09
CA ALA A 1199 3.08 19.11 11.41
C ALA A 1199 4.31 19.54 12.26
N PRO A 1200 5.55 19.41 11.80
CA PRO A 1200 6.35 18.23 11.52
C PRO A 1200 7.54 18.10 12.51
N THR A 1201 7.96 16.88 12.84
CA THR A 1201 9.19 16.63 13.60
C THR A 1201 10.38 16.47 12.64
N ARG A 1202 11.38 17.35 12.77
CA ARG A 1202 12.76 17.12 12.31
C ARG A 1202 13.68 17.13 13.52
N ASN A 1203 14.65 16.21 13.47
CA ASN A 1203 15.85 16.08 14.31
C ASN A 1203 15.72 15.31 15.62
N SER A 1204 15.73 13.98 15.49
CA SER A 1204 16.27 13.06 16.50
C SER A 1204 17.47 12.31 15.90
N SER A 1205 18.63 12.95 15.90
CA SER A 1205 19.95 12.31 15.78
C SER A 1205 20.61 12.34 17.15
N SER A 1206 20.22 11.42 18.02
CA SER A 1206 20.96 11.06 19.24
C SER A 1206 20.44 9.69 19.68
N ILE A 1207 21.32 8.81 20.15
CA ILE A 1207 21.14 7.35 20.36
C ILE A 1207 21.61 6.50 19.16
N LEU A 1208 22.88 6.68 18.78
CA LEU A 1208 23.78 5.62 18.29
C LEU A 1208 25.19 5.97 18.79
N LYS A 1209 25.37 5.89 20.10
CA LYS A 1209 26.66 5.94 20.81
C LYS A 1209 26.48 5.25 22.15
N ASP A 1210 26.28 3.94 22.07
CA ASP A 1210 26.57 2.99 23.14
C ASP A 1210 26.54 1.60 22.49
N ILE A 1211 27.73 1.16 22.09
CA ILE A 1211 28.25 -0.19 21.83
C ILE A 1211 29.51 0.10 21.00
N LEU A 1212 30.58 0.45 21.71
CA LEU A 1212 32.00 0.29 21.35
C LEU A 1212 32.81 0.95 22.47
N SER A 1213 32.78 0.30 23.63
CA SER A 1213 33.79 0.41 24.67
C SER A 1213 33.81 -0.94 25.39
N ASP A 1214 34.95 -1.60 25.30
CA ASP A 1214 35.36 -2.91 25.86
C ASP A 1214 34.92 -4.17 25.11
N SER A 1215 35.52 -4.42 23.94
CA SER A 1215 36.38 -5.58 23.61
C SER A 1215 36.75 -5.57 22.13
#